data_AF-A0AA38SAN6-F1
#
_entry.id   AF-A0AA38SAN6-F1
#
_cell.length_a   1.000
_cell.length_b   1.000
_cell.length_c   1.000
_cell.angle_alpha   90.00
_cell.angle_beta   90.00
_cell.angle_gamma   90.00
#
_symmetry.space_group_name_H-M   'P 1'
#
loop_
_entity.id
_entity.type
_entity.pdbx_description
1 polymer ?
#
loop_
_entity_poly.entity_id
_entity_poly.type
_entity_poly.pdbx_seq_one_letter_code
_entity_poly.pdbx_strand_id
1 'polypeptide(L)'
;MTDNLVLSCPVLSNPVHSCPVPSSLRTKRYLRILMAISAYFNYEIWQMDVKTAFLNGKLTEDVYMEQPEGFEDPKNPNKVCKLLKSIYGLKQASRSWNLHFDERIKEFGFTKSEFEPCVYTKFSGSIVTFLVLYVDDILLIGNDVPTLQSVKSWLSKCLAAYILGIKIYRNRSKWLIGLSQSTYIDKILKRFRMDESKKEFIPMQHGIVLSKTQCPISSQDQDRMKSIPYASAIGSIMYAMLCTRPDVAYSVSVTSRYQQNPGEPHWVAVKNILKYLRRTKDMFLVFGGSEDEISVTGYSDASFQTDRDDFRSQSEYIAASDAAKEAVWLRNFLSDLRVVASISRPIDIFCDNSGAVAQAKEPREHHKSRHVLRKYHLIREIIGRGDVRICKIPTEENVADPLTKPLARVKHEAHASSIGMKYLDARIEVARSRHGITMCQRKYILDLLAETRMLNCLPADTPIEVNHGLRIHPDQTPTNKERYQRLVGKLIYLSHTRPEIAYAVSVVSRFMHAPSEDHMNVVHRILRYLKAAPGKGLWFRKNQAQEVLGYTDADWSGDKSDGKSTSGYFTYVEGNLVTWRSKKQKVVARSSEEAEYRGMVHGVCELIWIKRILRDLGVSQSNSMKLYCDNEAAVKIANNPVQHDRTKHVELDRHFIKDHLEKKSISLPFVNSKDQLADMLTKAVCGRVFQSSLNKLGMLDIHSPA
;
A
#
# COMPACT_ATOMS: atom_id res chain seq x y z
N MET A 1 17.43 -16.07 45.15
CA MET A 1 18.64 -15.75 44.33
C MET A 1 18.30 -16.11 42.90
N THR A 2 18.44 -15.16 41.97
CA THR A 2 17.94 -15.26 40.59
C THR A 2 18.81 -14.43 39.66
N ASP A 3 19.86 -15.04 39.10
CA ASP A 3 20.85 -14.32 38.30
C ASP A 3 20.42 -14.16 36.83
N ASN A 4 20.41 -12.89 36.37
CA ASN A 4 20.06 -12.54 35.00
C ASN A 4 21.28 -12.72 34.08
N LEU A 5 21.40 -13.89 33.45
CA LEU A 5 22.41 -14.13 32.41
C LEU A 5 22.04 -13.43 31.08
N VAL A 6 22.36 -12.13 31.01
CA VAL A 6 22.29 -11.33 29.79
C VAL A 6 23.44 -11.73 28.85
N LEU A 7 23.17 -12.63 27.91
CA LEU A 7 24.14 -13.00 26.88
C LEU A 7 24.21 -11.94 25.77
N SER A 8 25.30 -11.19 25.76
CA SER A 8 25.72 -10.37 24.63
C SER A 8 26.12 -11.29 23.45
N CYS A 9 25.78 -10.88 22.22
CA CYS A 9 26.12 -11.63 21.01
C CYS A 9 27.30 -10.97 20.29
N PRO A 10 28.50 -11.60 20.26
CA PRO A 10 29.65 -11.05 19.52
C PRO A 10 29.43 -11.15 18.01
N VAL A 11 29.98 -10.20 17.25
CA VAL A 11 30.06 -10.28 15.79
C VAL A 11 31.18 -11.26 15.42
N LEU A 12 30.84 -12.46 14.97
CA LEU A 12 31.81 -13.46 14.52
C LEU A 12 32.09 -13.37 13.02
N SER A 13 33.37 -13.38 12.68
CA SER A 13 33.88 -13.26 11.31
C SER A 13 34.69 -14.50 10.91
N ASN A 14 34.03 -15.48 10.28
CA ASN A 14 34.56 -16.29 9.17
C ASN A 14 33.51 -17.35 8.71
N PRO A 15 33.61 -17.84 7.46
CA PRO A 15 32.79 -18.95 6.95
C PRO A 15 33.42 -20.33 7.25
N VAL A 16 32.77 -21.39 6.70
CA VAL A 16 33.15 -22.81 6.66
C VAL A 16 32.54 -23.72 7.75
N HIS A 17 31.92 -24.81 7.27
CA HIS A 17 31.44 -26.02 7.96
C HIS A 17 30.90 -25.94 9.40
N SER A 18 29.74 -25.31 9.56
CA SER A 18 28.68 -25.84 10.44
C SER A 18 27.32 -25.51 9.83
N CYS A 19 26.32 -26.38 9.97
CA CYS A 19 24.98 -26.14 9.41
C CYS A 19 24.18 -25.26 10.39
N PRO A 20 23.97 -23.96 10.12
CA PRO A 20 23.36 -23.06 11.09
C PRO A 20 21.84 -23.17 10.99
N VAL A 21 21.15 -23.16 12.13
CA VAL A 21 19.70 -22.93 12.13
C VAL A 21 19.45 -21.57 11.46
N PRO A 22 18.65 -21.50 10.38
CA PRO A 22 18.56 -20.29 9.57
C PRO A 22 17.99 -19.14 10.39
N SER A 23 18.76 -18.04 10.47
CA SER A 23 18.31 -16.85 11.20
C SER A 23 17.03 -16.29 10.56
N SER A 24 16.14 -15.75 11.39
CA SER A 24 14.85 -15.19 10.96
C SER A 24 14.97 -14.02 9.96
N LEU A 25 16.20 -13.50 9.79
CA LEU A 25 16.59 -12.53 8.78
C LEU A 25 16.69 -13.16 7.36
N ARG A 26 17.34 -14.33 7.23
CA ARG A 26 17.51 -15.03 5.93
C ARG A 26 16.18 -15.58 5.42
N THR A 27 15.42 -16.19 6.33
CA THR A 27 14.05 -16.71 6.10
C THR A 27 13.19 -15.80 5.21
N LYS A 28 13.22 -14.49 5.49
CA LYS A 28 12.35 -13.50 4.84
C LYS A 28 12.89 -12.98 3.49
N ARG A 29 14.00 -13.52 2.99
CA ARG A 29 14.59 -13.16 1.69
C ARG A 29 14.04 -14.06 0.58
N TYR A 30 14.28 -15.37 0.64
CA TYR A 30 13.77 -16.33 -0.35
C TYR A 30 12.25 -16.27 -0.51
N LEU A 31 11.51 -15.99 0.57
CA LEU A 31 10.05 -15.85 0.52
C LEU A 31 9.63 -14.78 -0.50
N ARG A 32 10.25 -13.60 -0.46
CA ARG A 32 9.93 -12.48 -1.36
C ARG A 32 10.39 -12.75 -2.80
N ILE A 33 11.50 -13.44 -2.98
CA ILE A 33 11.99 -13.90 -4.30
C ILE A 33 10.98 -14.88 -4.92
N LEU A 34 10.52 -15.87 -4.15
CA LEU A 34 9.51 -16.84 -4.59
C LEU A 34 8.14 -16.18 -4.84
N MET A 35 7.74 -15.16 -4.09
CA MET A 35 6.55 -14.35 -4.40
C MET A 35 6.70 -13.56 -5.71
N ALA A 36 7.89 -13.04 -6.03
CA ALA A 36 8.14 -12.36 -7.30
C ALA A 36 8.05 -13.33 -8.50
N ILE A 37 8.71 -14.48 -8.39
CA ILE A 37 8.62 -15.59 -9.37
C ILE A 37 7.17 -16.03 -9.57
N SER A 38 6.42 -16.21 -8.48
CA SER A 38 5.01 -16.65 -8.52
C SER A 38 4.05 -15.60 -9.07
N ALA A 39 4.37 -14.30 -8.91
CA ALA A 39 3.60 -13.23 -9.52
C ALA A 39 3.80 -13.23 -11.03
N TYR A 40 5.06 -13.30 -11.48
CA TYR A 40 5.43 -13.28 -12.90
C TYR A 40 4.93 -14.52 -13.67
N PHE A 41 5.27 -15.73 -13.22
CA PHE A 41 4.80 -16.96 -13.87
C PHE A 41 3.37 -17.37 -13.47
N ASN A 42 2.67 -16.55 -12.69
CA ASN A 42 1.30 -16.80 -12.21
C ASN A 42 1.14 -18.18 -11.51
N TYR A 43 2.18 -18.71 -10.87
CA TYR A 43 2.15 -19.98 -10.12
C TYR A 43 1.12 -19.96 -8.98
N GLU A 44 0.47 -21.08 -8.70
CA GLU A 44 -0.33 -21.27 -7.48
C GLU A 44 0.53 -21.11 -6.23
N ILE A 45 -0.10 -20.66 -5.14
CA ILE A 45 0.53 -20.51 -3.83
C ILE A 45 -0.49 -20.94 -2.78
N TRP A 46 -0.21 -22.03 -2.07
CA TRP A 46 -1.02 -22.51 -0.95
C TRP A 46 -0.18 -22.51 0.33
N GLN A 47 -0.71 -21.89 1.37
CA GLN A 47 -0.14 -21.99 2.71
C GLN A 47 -0.75 -23.18 3.46
N MET A 48 0.11 -23.90 4.15
CA MET A 48 -0.16 -24.97 5.09
C MET A 48 0.63 -24.68 6.38
N ASP A 49 0.35 -25.44 7.43
CA ASP A 49 0.95 -25.31 8.76
C ASP A 49 1.00 -26.72 9.39
N VAL A 50 1.78 -26.86 10.46
CA VAL A 50 2.00 -28.11 11.18
C VAL A 50 1.75 -27.91 12.67
N LYS A 51 0.47 -28.03 13.06
CA LYS A 51 0.03 -28.32 14.43
C LYS A 51 0.93 -29.39 15.03
N THR A 52 1.49 -29.10 16.20
CA THR A 52 2.37 -30.01 16.94
C THR A 52 3.64 -30.45 16.18
N ALA A 53 4.18 -29.61 15.29
CA ALA A 53 5.43 -29.86 14.54
C ALA A 53 6.54 -30.51 15.39
N PHE A 54 6.84 -29.93 16.56
CA PHE A 54 7.87 -30.45 17.44
C PHE A 54 7.57 -31.84 18.01
N LEU A 55 6.30 -32.20 18.21
CA LEU A 55 5.88 -33.54 18.67
C LEU A 55 6.05 -34.63 17.60
N ASN A 56 6.47 -34.26 16.38
CA ASN A 56 6.83 -35.20 15.32
C ASN A 56 8.35 -35.39 15.17
N GLY A 57 9.16 -34.50 15.73
CA GLY A 57 10.62 -34.67 15.77
C GLY A 57 11.03 -35.84 16.67
N LYS A 58 11.86 -36.74 16.16
CA LYS A 58 12.52 -37.77 16.98
C LYS A 58 13.67 -37.16 17.76
N LEU A 59 13.87 -37.60 19.00
CA LEU A 59 15.08 -37.29 19.76
C LEU A 59 16.13 -38.38 19.51
N THR A 60 17.35 -37.95 19.20
CA THR A 60 18.56 -38.81 19.13
C THR A 60 19.34 -38.80 20.44
N GLU A 61 18.91 -37.97 21.39
CA GLU A 61 19.54 -37.71 22.68
C GLU A 61 18.62 -38.22 23.78
N ASP A 62 19.21 -38.74 24.86
CA ASP A 62 18.50 -39.24 26.02
C ASP A 62 18.02 -38.08 26.90
N VAL A 63 16.81 -37.58 26.61
CA VAL A 63 16.17 -36.50 27.39
C VAL A 63 15.16 -37.08 28.37
N TYR A 64 15.26 -36.68 29.63
CA TYR A 64 14.33 -37.04 30.71
C TYR A 64 13.63 -35.79 31.23
N MET A 65 12.40 -35.93 31.71
CA MET A 65 11.63 -34.88 32.39
C MET A 65 10.95 -35.42 33.65
N GLU A 66 10.68 -34.54 34.60
CA GLU A 66 9.78 -34.81 35.73
C GLU A 66 8.39 -35.24 35.21
N GLN A 67 7.65 -36.01 36.02
CA GLN A 67 6.30 -36.43 35.63
C GLN A 67 5.40 -35.19 35.54
N PRO A 68 4.64 -35.00 34.44
CA PRO A 68 3.83 -33.80 34.29
C PRO A 68 2.64 -33.82 35.25
N GLU A 69 2.32 -32.64 35.80
CA GLU A 69 1.25 -32.41 36.78
C GLU A 69 -0.07 -33.10 36.36
N GLY A 70 -0.60 -33.95 37.23
CA GLY A 70 -1.82 -34.74 36.97
C GLY A 70 -1.63 -36.04 36.17
N PHE A 71 -0.40 -36.38 35.78
CA PHE A 71 -0.02 -37.67 35.14
C PHE A 71 1.03 -38.45 35.93
N GLU A 72 1.33 -38.04 37.16
CA GLU A 72 2.22 -38.74 38.10
C GLU A 72 1.69 -40.15 38.42
N ASP A 73 2.54 -41.18 38.30
CA ASP A 73 2.20 -42.55 38.73
C ASP A 73 2.22 -42.62 40.27
N PRO A 74 1.07 -42.87 40.94
CA PRO A 74 1.01 -42.94 42.41
C PRO A 74 1.86 -44.06 43.02
N LYS A 75 2.26 -45.06 42.22
CA LYS A 75 3.16 -46.15 42.64
C LYS A 75 4.63 -45.83 42.42
N ASN A 76 4.95 -44.78 41.66
CA ASN A 76 6.31 -44.43 41.27
C ASN A 76 6.53 -42.89 41.19
N PRO A 77 6.20 -42.10 42.23
CA PRO A 77 6.31 -40.63 42.17
C PRO A 77 7.74 -40.15 41.88
N ASN A 78 8.76 -40.87 42.36
CA ASN A 78 10.18 -40.52 42.19
C ASN A 78 10.78 -40.92 40.82
N LYS A 79 9.97 -41.36 39.84
CA LYS A 79 10.45 -41.65 38.48
C LYS A 79 10.37 -40.43 37.56
N VAL A 80 11.14 -40.48 36.48
CA VAL A 80 11.18 -39.47 35.41
C VAL A 80 10.75 -40.08 34.08
N CYS A 81 10.08 -39.30 33.24
CA CYS A 81 9.64 -39.71 31.91
C CYS A 81 10.79 -39.56 30.90
N LYS A 82 11.13 -40.62 30.16
CA LYS A 82 12.04 -40.54 29.01
C LYS A 82 11.28 -40.04 27.78
N LEU A 83 11.74 -38.95 27.17
CA LEU A 83 11.12 -38.38 25.98
C LEU A 83 11.58 -39.11 24.71
N LEU A 84 10.64 -39.79 24.05
CA LEU A 84 10.87 -40.48 22.76
C LEU A 84 10.75 -39.55 21.54
N LYS A 85 10.14 -38.38 21.71
CA LYS A 85 9.97 -37.32 20.72
C LYS A 85 10.16 -35.96 21.37
N SER A 86 10.52 -34.95 20.57
CA SER A 86 10.72 -33.59 21.09
C SER A 86 9.41 -32.94 21.56
N ILE A 87 9.50 -32.09 22.58
CA ILE A 87 8.39 -31.28 23.09
C ILE A 87 8.70 -29.78 22.96
N TYR A 88 7.67 -28.94 23.05
CA TYR A 88 7.85 -27.48 23.08
C TYR A 88 8.71 -27.08 24.30
N GLY A 89 9.64 -26.14 24.09
CA GLY A 89 10.60 -25.69 25.11
C GLY A 89 11.99 -26.35 25.02
N LEU A 90 12.11 -27.55 24.42
CA LEU A 90 13.42 -28.16 24.18
C LEU A 90 14.24 -27.39 23.13
N LYS A 91 15.50 -27.09 23.44
CA LYS A 91 16.43 -26.33 22.57
C LYS A 91 16.64 -26.99 21.20
N GLN A 92 16.58 -28.32 21.16
CA GLN A 92 16.78 -29.14 19.96
C GLN A 92 15.49 -29.41 19.17
N ALA A 93 14.30 -29.08 19.69
CA ALA A 93 13.02 -29.44 19.06
C ALA A 93 12.88 -29.00 17.60
N SER A 94 13.22 -27.74 17.29
CA SER A 94 13.17 -27.21 15.93
C SER A 94 14.13 -27.91 14.96
N ARG A 95 15.26 -28.44 15.46
CA ARG A 95 16.23 -29.22 14.67
C ARG A 95 15.74 -30.65 14.43
N SER A 96 15.26 -31.33 15.48
CA SER A 96 14.65 -32.66 15.39
C SER A 96 13.47 -32.69 14.42
N TRP A 97 12.63 -31.65 14.45
CA TRP A 97 11.55 -31.47 13.48
C TRP A 97 12.06 -31.23 12.05
N ASN A 98 13.00 -30.29 11.84
CA ASN A 98 13.52 -29.99 10.51
C ASN A 98 14.18 -31.21 9.84
N LEU A 99 14.95 -32.00 10.60
CA LEU A 99 15.54 -33.25 10.12
C LEU A 99 14.46 -34.27 9.74
N HIS A 100 13.45 -34.47 10.58
CA HIS A 100 12.40 -35.43 10.26
C HIS A 100 11.56 -35.02 9.04
N PHE A 101 11.29 -33.72 8.87
CA PHE A 101 10.64 -33.23 7.65
C PHE A 101 11.53 -33.41 6.40
N ASP A 102 12.83 -33.16 6.53
CA ASP A 102 13.82 -33.32 5.45
C ASP A 102 13.89 -34.76 4.93
N GLU A 103 13.92 -35.74 5.83
CA GLU A 103 13.82 -37.17 5.51
C GLU A 103 12.54 -37.43 4.68
N ARG A 104 11.38 -37.06 5.25
CA ARG A 104 10.07 -37.37 4.66
C ARG A 104 9.82 -36.70 3.32
N ILE A 105 10.17 -35.42 3.15
CA ILE A 105 9.87 -34.72 1.90
C ILE A 105 10.75 -35.22 0.73
N LYS A 106 11.94 -35.75 1.03
CA LYS A 106 12.80 -36.44 0.06
C LYS A 106 12.22 -37.79 -0.39
N GLU A 107 11.56 -38.54 0.51
CA GLU A 107 10.80 -39.76 0.12
C GLU A 107 9.70 -39.43 -0.91
N PHE A 108 9.12 -38.23 -0.87
CA PHE A 108 8.16 -37.75 -1.87
C PHE A 108 8.81 -37.18 -3.16
N GLY A 109 10.13 -37.29 -3.31
CA GLY A 109 10.87 -36.87 -4.49
C GLY A 109 11.07 -35.35 -4.61
N PHE A 110 11.23 -34.65 -3.50
CA PHE A 110 11.77 -33.28 -3.49
C PHE A 110 13.29 -33.29 -3.25
N THR A 111 14.01 -32.40 -3.92
CA THR A 111 15.40 -32.06 -3.65
C THR A 111 15.47 -30.84 -2.71
N LYS A 112 16.44 -30.80 -1.80
CA LYS A 112 16.68 -29.62 -0.93
C LYS A 112 17.62 -28.64 -1.64
N SER A 113 17.32 -27.34 -1.60
CA SER A 113 18.21 -26.31 -2.13
C SER A 113 19.51 -26.25 -1.32
N GLU A 114 20.65 -26.21 -2.02
CA GLU A 114 21.98 -26.04 -1.40
C GLU A 114 22.18 -24.61 -0.85
N PHE A 115 21.51 -23.63 -1.46
CA PHE A 115 21.69 -22.20 -1.13
C PHE A 115 20.76 -21.73 -0.01
N GLU A 116 19.57 -22.34 0.14
CA GLU A 116 18.64 -22.08 1.24
C GLU A 116 17.99 -23.37 1.77
N PRO A 117 18.50 -23.95 2.88
CA PRO A 117 18.02 -25.22 3.46
C PRO A 117 16.56 -25.26 3.95
N CYS A 118 15.79 -24.18 3.82
CA CYS A 118 14.34 -24.15 4.02
C CYS A 118 13.53 -24.40 2.74
N VAL A 119 14.18 -24.30 1.57
CA VAL A 119 13.54 -24.40 0.25
C VAL A 119 13.82 -25.77 -0.36
N TYR A 120 12.77 -26.39 -0.86
CA TYR A 120 12.77 -27.67 -1.55
C TYR A 120 12.18 -27.49 -2.94
N THR A 121 12.75 -28.18 -3.93
CA THR A 121 12.35 -28.11 -5.34
C THR A 121 11.96 -29.49 -5.85
N LYS A 122 10.97 -29.55 -6.75
CA LYS A 122 10.58 -30.75 -7.47
C LYS A 122 10.22 -30.36 -8.90
N PHE A 123 10.81 -31.06 -9.86
CA PHE A 123 10.66 -30.81 -11.29
C PHE A 123 10.21 -32.10 -12.00
N SER A 124 9.29 -31.99 -12.95
CA SER A 124 8.87 -33.12 -13.79
C SER A 124 8.48 -32.60 -15.18
N GLY A 125 9.42 -32.64 -16.13
CA GLY A 125 9.26 -31.94 -17.41
C GLY A 125 9.06 -30.45 -17.18
N SER A 126 7.95 -29.90 -17.66
CA SER A 126 7.52 -28.51 -17.44
C SER A 126 6.84 -28.27 -16.09
N ILE A 127 6.53 -29.30 -15.30
CA ILE A 127 5.92 -29.14 -13.98
C ILE A 127 6.99 -28.71 -12.98
N VAL A 128 6.72 -27.62 -12.27
CA VAL A 128 7.58 -27.04 -11.23
C VAL A 128 6.78 -26.96 -9.93
N THR A 129 7.36 -27.47 -8.85
CA THR A 129 6.84 -27.28 -7.49
C THR A 129 7.97 -26.88 -6.55
N PHE A 130 7.76 -25.79 -5.81
CA PHE A 130 8.61 -25.38 -4.70
C PHE A 130 7.85 -25.59 -3.39
N LEU A 131 8.54 -26.07 -2.36
CA LEU A 131 8.05 -26.16 -1.00
C LEU A 131 9.00 -25.40 -0.09
N VAL A 132 8.45 -24.54 0.76
CA VAL A 132 9.21 -23.76 1.74
C VAL A 132 8.76 -24.17 3.14
N LEU A 133 9.67 -24.67 3.97
CA LEU A 133 9.41 -24.98 5.37
C LEU A 133 9.98 -23.87 6.27
N TYR A 134 9.14 -23.26 7.09
CA TYR A 134 9.56 -22.37 8.17
C TYR A 134 8.93 -22.78 9.49
N VAL A 135 9.68 -23.55 10.29
CA VAL A 135 9.22 -24.12 11.56
C VAL A 135 7.95 -24.95 11.32
N ASP A 136 6.79 -24.48 11.77
CA ASP A 136 5.48 -25.09 11.58
C ASP A 136 4.82 -24.73 10.22
N ASP A 137 5.09 -23.57 9.63
CA ASP A 137 4.52 -23.19 8.33
C ASP A 137 5.16 -23.93 7.13
N ILE A 138 4.31 -24.32 6.18
CA ILE A 138 4.70 -24.85 4.87
C ILE A 138 4.06 -23.99 3.79
N LEU A 139 4.86 -23.35 2.93
CA LEU A 139 4.36 -22.64 1.74
C LEU A 139 4.66 -23.47 0.49
N LEU A 140 3.59 -23.91 -0.18
CA LEU A 140 3.67 -24.73 -1.38
C LEU A 140 3.33 -23.86 -2.62
N ILE A 141 4.18 -23.92 -3.64
CA ILE A 141 4.13 -23.07 -4.83
C ILE A 141 4.32 -23.93 -6.08
N GLY A 142 3.58 -23.70 -7.17
CA GLY A 142 3.83 -24.43 -8.42
C GLY A 142 2.88 -24.07 -9.56
N ASN A 143 3.15 -24.59 -10.76
CA ASN A 143 2.31 -24.35 -11.93
C ASN A 143 1.19 -25.38 -12.15
N ASP A 144 1.26 -26.55 -11.51
CA ASP A 144 0.30 -27.65 -11.71
C ASP A 144 -0.56 -27.94 -10.47
N VAL A 145 -1.87 -27.69 -10.57
CA VAL A 145 -2.82 -27.89 -9.46
C VAL A 145 -2.89 -29.36 -9.00
N PRO A 146 -3.03 -30.38 -9.87
CA PRO A 146 -3.00 -31.80 -9.47
C PRO A 146 -1.76 -32.19 -8.65
N THR A 147 -0.56 -31.78 -9.07
CA THR A 147 0.69 -32.05 -8.33
C THR A 147 0.65 -31.40 -6.95
N LEU A 148 0.19 -30.16 -6.85
CA LEU A 148 0.01 -29.48 -5.56
C LEU A 148 -1.03 -30.17 -4.68
N GLN A 149 -2.14 -30.67 -5.25
CA GLN A 149 -3.13 -31.49 -4.52
C GLN A 149 -2.52 -32.80 -4.02
N SER A 150 -1.67 -33.45 -4.82
CA SER A 150 -0.97 -34.68 -4.43
C SER A 150 -0.01 -34.44 -3.26
N VAL A 151 0.84 -33.41 -3.34
CA VAL A 151 1.75 -33.03 -2.24
C VAL A 151 0.95 -32.67 -0.99
N LYS A 152 -0.10 -31.84 -1.11
CA LYS A 152 -0.96 -31.45 0.01
C LYS A 152 -1.66 -32.65 0.65
N SER A 153 -2.16 -33.60 -0.14
CA SER A 153 -2.88 -34.78 0.35
C SER A 153 -1.94 -35.76 1.06
N TRP A 154 -0.69 -35.89 0.58
CA TRP A 154 0.35 -36.66 1.27
C TRP A 154 0.77 -35.98 2.58
N LEU A 155 1.05 -34.67 2.56
CA LEU A 155 1.33 -33.89 3.79
C LEU A 155 0.18 -33.98 4.80
N SER A 156 -1.07 -33.89 4.35
CA SER A 156 -2.25 -33.90 5.23
C SER A 156 -2.59 -35.29 5.81
N LYS A 157 -2.01 -36.37 5.27
CA LYS A 157 -2.02 -37.70 5.91
C LYS A 157 -1.04 -37.79 7.08
N CYS A 158 -0.08 -36.87 7.16
CA CYS A 158 0.97 -36.85 8.18
C CYS A 158 0.82 -35.70 9.19
N LEU A 159 0.22 -34.56 8.79
CA LEU A 159 0.30 -33.26 9.48
C LEU A 159 -1.02 -32.45 9.33
N ALA A 160 -1.33 -31.52 10.24
CA ALA A 160 -2.55 -30.70 10.22
C ALA A 160 -2.24 -29.20 10.48
N ALA A 161 -3.10 -28.25 10.05
CA ALA A 161 -2.68 -26.84 9.81
C ALA A 161 -3.60 -25.72 10.39
N TYR A 162 -3.03 -24.60 10.88
CA TYR A 162 -3.33 -23.13 10.70
C TYR A 162 -2.40 -22.24 11.60
N ILE A 163 -1.78 -21.08 11.26
CA ILE A 163 -1.35 -20.37 10.00
C ILE A 163 -0.61 -19.02 10.36
N LEU A 164 0.42 -18.57 9.61
CA LEU A 164 1.18 -17.30 9.83
C LEU A 164 0.40 -15.97 9.68
N GLY A 165 0.82 -14.95 10.46
CA GLY A 165 0.26 -13.59 10.48
C GLY A 165 0.69 -12.61 9.37
N ILE A 166 0.80 -13.06 8.10
CA ILE A 166 1.05 -12.19 6.93
C ILE A 166 -0.09 -12.37 5.93
N LYS A 167 -0.74 -11.28 5.52
CA LYS A 167 -1.83 -11.32 4.53
C LYS A 167 -1.26 -11.27 3.12
N ILE A 168 -1.35 -12.38 2.41
CA ILE A 168 -1.13 -12.44 0.95
C ILE A 168 -2.42 -11.97 0.25
N TYR A 169 -2.27 -11.09 -0.73
CA TYR A 169 -3.30 -10.72 -1.70
C TYR A 169 -2.80 -11.06 -3.11
N ARG A 170 -3.70 -11.46 -4.01
CA ARG A 170 -3.36 -11.83 -5.38
C ARG A 170 -4.40 -11.28 -6.36
N ASN A 171 -3.95 -10.75 -7.49
CA ASN A 171 -4.80 -10.37 -8.61
C ASN A 171 -4.29 -11.05 -9.91
N ARG A 172 -5.05 -12.02 -10.41
CA ARG A 172 -4.70 -12.80 -11.62
C ARG A 172 -4.89 -12.05 -12.94
N SER A 173 -5.68 -10.98 -12.98
CA SER A 173 -5.86 -10.15 -14.19
C SER A 173 -4.76 -9.10 -14.41
N LYS A 174 -3.86 -8.92 -13.42
CA LYS A 174 -2.74 -7.98 -13.46
C LYS A 174 -1.39 -8.64 -13.15
N TRP A 175 -1.38 -9.95 -12.94
CA TRP A 175 -0.22 -10.75 -12.50
C TRP A 175 0.47 -10.13 -11.27
N LEU A 176 -0.34 -9.72 -10.27
CA LEU A 176 0.12 -9.04 -9.05
C LEU A 176 -0.03 -9.91 -7.82
N ILE A 177 0.97 -9.87 -6.95
CA ILE A 177 0.92 -10.36 -5.57
C ILE A 177 1.29 -9.22 -4.62
N GLY A 178 0.55 -9.08 -3.53
CA GLY A 178 0.83 -8.10 -2.48
C GLY A 178 0.93 -8.76 -1.11
N LEU A 179 1.92 -8.36 -0.31
CA LEU A 179 2.08 -8.77 1.08
C LEU A 179 1.73 -7.60 2.01
N SER A 180 0.82 -7.80 2.97
CA SER A 180 0.47 -6.81 4.00
C SER A 180 0.51 -7.41 5.39
N GLN A 181 0.87 -6.57 6.37
CA GLN A 181 0.83 -6.86 7.80
C GLN A 181 -0.08 -5.89 8.56
N SER A 182 -1.08 -5.29 7.88
CA SER A 182 -2.10 -4.39 8.46
C SER A 182 -2.62 -4.83 9.84
N THR A 183 -3.03 -6.10 9.99
CA THR A 183 -3.53 -6.66 11.26
C THR A 183 -2.46 -6.78 12.36
N TYR A 184 -1.21 -7.04 11.99
CA TYR A 184 -0.07 -7.01 12.93
C TYR A 184 0.30 -5.57 13.30
N ILE A 185 0.24 -4.63 12.34
CA ILE A 185 0.48 -3.21 12.57
C ILE A 185 -0.56 -2.66 13.58
N ASP A 186 -1.85 -2.99 13.44
CA ASP A 186 -2.87 -2.63 14.43
C ASP A 186 -2.60 -3.24 15.82
N LYS A 187 -2.10 -4.49 15.90
CA LYS A 187 -1.70 -5.11 17.18
C LYS A 187 -0.55 -4.37 17.86
N ILE A 188 0.51 -4.00 17.12
CA ILE A 188 1.66 -3.28 17.73
C ILE A 188 1.30 -1.83 18.07
N LEU A 189 0.44 -1.18 17.29
CA LEU A 189 -0.05 0.16 17.61
C LEU A 189 -0.81 0.17 18.94
N LYS A 190 -1.71 -0.79 19.16
CA LYS A 190 -2.38 -0.99 20.45
C LYS A 190 -1.41 -1.30 21.58
N ARG A 191 -0.47 -2.23 21.36
CA ARG A 191 0.55 -2.64 22.35
C ARG A 191 1.36 -1.45 22.89
N PHE A 192 1.65 -0.46 22.05
CA PHE A 192 2.45 0.71 22.41
C PHE A 192 1.62 2.00 22.59
N ARG A 193 0.28 1.91 22.70
CA ARG A 193 -0.65 3.05 22.87
C ARG A 193 -0.53 4.13 21.77
N MET A 194 -0.28 3.69 20.54
CA MET A 194 -0.09 4.53 19.35
C MET A 194 -1.27 4.45 18.36
N ASP A 195 -2.31 3.67 18.66
CA ASP A 195 -3.50 3.49 17.83
C ASP A 195 -4.47 4.69 17.83
N GLU A 196 -4.26 5.69 18.69
CA GLU A 196 -4.95 6.99 18.69
C GLU A 196 -4.07 8.20 18.33
N SER A 197 -2.76 8.00 18.13
CA SER A 197 -1.73 9.05 17.92
C SER A 197 -1.98 10.03 16.73
N LYS A 198 -1.09 10.99 16.49
CA LYS A 198 -1.07 11.73 15.20
C LYS A 198 -0.52 10.82 14.09
N LYS A 199 -0.99 10.98 12.84
CA LYS A 199 -0.50 10.23 11.66
C LYS A 199 0.60 11.04 10.96
N GLU A 200 1.82 10.50 10.87
CA GLU A 200 2.96 11.18 10.23
C GLU A 200 3.18 10.72 8.80
N PHE A 201 3.79 11.57 7.99
CA PHE A 201 4.03 11.33 6.56
C PHE A 201 5.35 10.65 6.23
N ILE A 202 6.34 10.71 7.12
CA ILE A 202 7.68 10.12 6.95
C ILE A 202 8.12 9.44 8.27
N PRO A 203 8.87 8.31 8.20
CA PRO A 203 9.24 7.55 9.40
C PRO A 203 10.29 8.25 10.27
N MET A 204 11.12 9.11 9.69
CA MET A 204 12.09 9.98 10.36
C MET A 204 12.16 11.31 9.61
N GLN A 205 12.27 12.44 10.31
CA GLN A 205 12.37 13.75 9.67
C GLN A 205 13.82 14.05 9.26
N HIS A 206 13.99 14.75 8.14
CA HIS A 206 15.30 15.25 7.72
C HIS A 206 15.86 16.24 8.76
N GLY A 207 17.17 16.17 9.02
CA GLY A 207 17.84 17.00 10.02
C GLY A 207 17.76 16.49 11.47
N ILE A 208 16.96 15.46 11.79
CA ILE A 208 17.04 14.81 13.10
C ILE A 208 18.35 14.01 13.20
N VAL A 209 19.16 14.35 14.20
CA VAL A 209 20.38 13.62 14.56
C VAL A 209 20.17 12.97 15.92
N LEU A 210 20.41 11.66 16.00
CA LEU A 210 20.45 10.92 17.26
C LEU A 210 21.92 10.65 17.65
N SER A 211 22.19 10.59 18.95
CA SER A 211 23.53 10.35 19.50
C SER A 211 23.47 9.79 20.92
N LYS A 212 24.57 9.19 21.41
CA LYS A 212 24.73 8.70 22.79
C LYS A 212 24.74 9.82 23.83
N THR A 213 25.01 11.06 23.42
CA THR A 213 24.86 12.26 24.27
C THR A 213 23.40 12.54 24.64
N GLN A 214 22.43 11.88 24.00
CA GLN A 214 21.01 11.93 24.34
C GLN A 214 20.56 10.77 25.26
N CYS A 215 21.47 9.87 25.66
CA CYS A 215 21.18 8.80 26.61
C CYS A 215 20.99 9.34 28.05
N PRO A 216 20.25 8.63 28.92
CA PRO A 216 20.08 8.99 30.33
C PRO A 216 21.39 9.05 31.14
N ILE A 217 21.76 10.27 31.58
CA ILE A 217 22.90 10.51 32.47
C ILE A 217 22.46 10.52 33.94
N SER A 218 21.31 11.12 34.26
CA SER A 218 20.77 11.15 35.63
C SER A 218 20.10 9.82 36.00
N SER A 219 20.11 9.47 37.29
CA SER A 219 19.36 8.32 37.82
C SER A 219 17.86 8.47 37.57
N GLN A 220 17.31 9.68 37.73
CA GLN A 220 15.91 9.99 37.48
C GLN A 220 15.51 9.76 36.01
N ASP A 221 16.37 10.09 35.05
CA ASP A 221 16.17 9.77 33.64
C ASP A 221 16.27 8.28 33.35
N GLN A 222 17.22 7.59 33.99
CA GLN A 222 17.37 6.14 33.85
C GLN A 222 16.13 5.41 34.37
N ASP A 223 15.61 5.77 35.54
CA ASP A 223 14.40 5.19 36.12
C ASP A 223 13.15 5.50 35.29
N ARG A 224 13.05 6.72 34.73
CA ARG A 224 12.02 7.06 33.74
C ARG A 224 12.11 6.16 32.50
N MET A 225 13.30 5.97 31.93
CA MET A 225 13.50 5.15 30.73
C MET A 225 13.35 3.64 30.97
N LYS A 226 13.61 3.11 32.17
CA LYS A 226 13.34 1.69 32.54
C LYS A 226 11.87 1.30 32.31
N SER A 227 10.93 2.24 32.44
CA SER A 227 9.50 2.01 32.19
C SER A 227 9.11 1.90 30.70
N ILE A 228 9.97 2.33 29.78
CA ILE A 228 9.66 2.46 28.36
C ILE A 228 10.05 1.16 27.61
N PRO A 229 9.12 0.52 26.87
CA PRO A 229 9.35 -0.80 26.25
C PRO A 229 10.16 -0.72 24.94
N TYR A 230 11.26 0.05 24.94
CA TYR A 230 12.02 0.44 23.74
C TYR A 230 12.48 -0.75 22.89
N ALA A 231 13.17 -1.71 23.49
CA ALA A 231 13.63 -2.93 22.81
C ALA A 231 12.47 -3.74 22.21
N SER A 232 11.32 -3.78 22.89
CA SER A 232 10.12 -4.47 22.41
C SER A 232 9.50 -3.76 21.20
N ALA A 233 9.49 -2.42 21.20
CA ALA A 233 9.04 -1.62 20.08
C ALA A 233 9.97 -1.77 18.86
N ILE A 234 11.29 -1.66 19.04
CA ILE A 234 12.29 -1.91 17.99
C ILE A 234 12.10 -3.29 17.37
N GLY A 235 12.06 -4.36 18.18
CA GLY A 235 11.86 -5.73 17.69
C GLY A 235 10.52 -5.91 16.94
N SER A 236 9.46 -5.26 17.42
CA SER A 236 8.13 -5.31 16.81
C SER A 236 8.08 -4.61 15.44
N ILE A 237 8.72 -3.45 15.32
CA ILE A 237 8.82 -2.68 14.06
C ILE A 237 9.75 -3.41 13.09
N MET A 238 10.89 -3.91 13.57
CA MET A 238 11.85 -4.69 12.77
C MET A 238 11.22 -5.96 12.19
N TYR A 239 10.32 -6.64 12.91
CA TYR A 239 9.57 -7.78 12.35
C TYR A 239 8.74 -7.40 11.11
N ALA A 240 8.07 -6.24 11.15
CA ALA A 240 7.30 -5.72 10.02
C ALA A 240 8.21 -5.25 8.86
N MET A 241 9.30 -4.55 9.19
CA MET A 241 10.33 -4.08 8.27
C MET A 241 10.86 -5.20 7.38
N LEU A 242 11.24 -6.33 8.00
CA LEU A 242 11.82 -7.48 7.30
C LEU A 242 10.84 -8.27 6.43
N CYS A 243 9.52 -8.13 6.68
CA CYS A 243 8.48 -8.87 5.97
C CYS A 243 7.83 -8.04 4.86
N THR A 244 7.31 -6.85 5.19
CA THR A 244 6.45 -6.06 4.29
C THR A 244 6.73 -4.56 4.28
N ARG A 245 7.61 -4.05 5.16
CA ARG A 245 7.84 -2.60 5.33
C ARG A 245 9.31 -2.17 5.13
N PRO A 246 9.93 -2.42 3.95
CA PRO A 246 11.28 -1.94 3.66
C PRO A 246 11.40 -0.41 3.77
N ASP A 247 10.31 0.31 3.59
CA ASP A 247 10.20 1.77 3.65
C ASP A 247 10.37 2.40 5.06
N VAL A 248 10.57 1.59 6.12
CA VAL A 248 11.02 2.09 7.44
C VAL A 248 12.48 1.74 7.75
N ALA A 249 13.20 1.04 6.87
CA ALA A 249 14.46 0.37 7.22
C ALA A 249 15.53 1.30 7.79
N TYR A 250 15.75 2.47 7.18
CA TYR A 250 16.69 3.46 7.70
C TYR A 250 16.34 3.91 9.12
N SER A 251 15.08 4.30 9.35
CA SER A 251 14.64 4.80 10.66
C SER A 251 14.78 3.75 11.78
N VAL A 252 14.60 2.47 11.45
CA VAL A 252 14.79 1.35 12.37
C VAL A 252 16.28 1.11 12.64
N SER A 253 17.14 1.12 11.61
CA SER A 253 18.57 0.86 11.75
C SER A 253 19.34 1.98 12.46
N VAL A 254 18.80 3.20 12.46
CA VAL A 254 19.28 4.31 13.30
C VAL A 254 18.79 4.14 14.75
N THR A 255 17.48 3.91 14.96
CA THR A 255 16.92 3.82 16.32
C THR A 255 17.35 2.56 17.09
N SER A 256 17.65 1.45 16.41
CA SER A 256 18.12 0.21 17.06
C SER A 256 19.50 0.34 17.73
N ARG A 257 20.34 1.31 17.32
CA ARG A 257 21.70 1.49 17.88
C ARG A 257 21.68 1.82 19.37
N TYR A 258 20.62 2.49 19.82
CA TYR A 258 20.44 2.94 21.21
C TYR A 258 19.70 1.94 22.09
N GLN A 259 19.40 0.73 21.60
CA GLN A 259 18.61 -0.28 22.32
C GLN A 259 19.19 -0.70 23.68
N GLN A 260 20.51 -0.57 23.89
CA GLN A 260 21.17 -0.89 25.16
C GLN A 260 20.99 0.19 26.24
N ASN A 261 20.84 1.47 25.86
CA ASN A 261 20.63 2.59 26.78
C ASN A 261 19.88 3.73 26.06
N PRO A 262 18.55 3.62 25.87
CA PRO A 262 17.78 4.59 25.11
C PRO A 262 17.41 5.81 25.96
N GLY A 263 17.41 7.00 25.35
CA GLY A 263 16.86 8.24 25.91
C GLY A 263 15.50 8.64 25.31
N GLU A 264 14.86 9.65 25.89
CA GLU A 264 13.56 10.14 25.40
C GLU A 264 13.61 10.64 23.93
N PRO A 265 14.67 11.32 23.43
CA PRO A 265 14.77 11.67 22.01
C PRO A 265 14.76 10.44 21.08
N HIS A 266 15.41 9.35 21.49
CA HIS A 266 15.36 8.08 20.75
C HIS A 266 13.95 7.48 20.79
N TRP A 267 13.27 7.54 21.94
CA TRP A 267 11.88 7.09 22.06
C TRP A 267 10.89 7.94 21.23
N VAL A 268 11.12 9.27 21.13
CA VAL A 268 10.37 10.15 20.22
C VAL A 268 10.54 9.72 18.76
N ALA A 269 11.75 9.35 18.34
CA ALA A 269 11.99 8.81 17.00
C ALA A 269 11.24 7.48 16.77
N VAL A 270 11.29 6.53 17.72
CA VAL A 270 10.54 5.26 17.61
C VAL A 270 9.02 5.49 17.57
N LYS A 271 8.51 6.41 18.39
CA LYS A 271 7.11 6.86 18.33
C LYS A 271 6.78 7.43 16.94
N ASN A 272 7.67 8.20 16.31
CA ASN A 272 7.46 8.72 14.96
C ASN A 272 7.31 7.61 13.90
N ILE A 273 8.12 6.55 13.97
CA ILE A 273 7.99 5.38 13.08
C ILE A 273 6.62 4.70 13.26
N LEU A 274 6.15 4.54 14.51
CA LEU A 274 4.83 3.97 14.80
C LEU A 274 3.69 4.86 14.25
N LYS A 275 3.78 6.19 14.39
CA LYS A 275 2.81 7.11 13.78
C LYS A 275 2.77 7.01 12.25
N TYR A 276 3.93 6.84 11.60
CA TYR A 276 4.05 6.63 10.16
C TYR A 276 3.45 5.28 9.73
N LEU A 277 3.75 4.19 10.46
CA LEU A 277 3.10 2.89 10.26
C LEU A 277 1.58 2.98 10.39
N ARG A 278 1.04 3.78 11.33
CA ARG A 278 -0.41 4.03 11.45
C ARG A 278 -1.01 4.83 10.28
N ARG A 279 -0.24 5.70 9.62
CA ARG A 279 -0.66 6.34 8.37
C ARG A 279 -0.76 5.32 7.23
N THR A 280 0.16 4.36 7.19
CA THR A 280 0.48 3.52 6.02
C THR A 280 0.15 2.03 6.21
N LYS A 281 -0.59 1.65 7.25
CA LYS A 281 -0.80 0.24 7.64
C LYS A 281 -1.46 -0.61 6.54
N ASP A 282 -2.25 0.03 5.68
CA ASP A 282 -3.02 -0.58 4.60
C ASP A 282 -2.23 -0.64 3.26
N MET A 283 -0.96 -0.23 3.26
CA MET A 283 -0.05 -0.47 2.13
C MET A 283 0.34 -1.96 2.06
N PHE A 284 0.72 -2.38 0.86
CA PHE A 284 1.27 -3.69 0.54
C PHE A 284 2.67 -3.52 -0.06
N LEU A 285 3.55 -4.48 0.18
CA LEU A 285 4.73 -4.71 -0.66
C LEU A 285 4.27 -5.53 -1.88
N VAL A 286 4.43 -4.98 -3.08
CA VAL A 286 3.81 -5.51 -4.31
C VAL A 286 4.85 -6.04 -5.29
N PHE A 287 4.55 -7.21 -5.86
CA PHE A 287 5.34 -7.92 -6.86
C PHE A 287 4.54 -8.14 -8.16
N GLY A 288 5.25 -8.18 -9.29
CA GLY A 288 4.68 -8.38 -10.62
C GLY A 288 4.08 -7.12 -11.25
N GLY A 289 3.29 -7.29 -12.31
CA GLY A 289 2.64 -6.19 -13.02
C GLY A 289 3.48 -5.52 -14.12
N SER A 290 4.54 -6.17 -14.60
CA SER A 290 5.08 -5.95 -15.95
C SER A 290 5.03 -7.25 -16.75
N GLU A 291 5.08 -7.11 -18.07
CA GLU A 291 5.14 -8.19 -19.06
C GLU A 291 6.60 -8.43 -19.56
N ASP A 292 7.56 -7.62 -19.09
CA ASP A 292 9.01 -7.74 -19.39
C ASP A 292 9.64 -9.03 -18.81
N GLU A 293 10.71 -9.53 -19.44
CA GLU A 293 11.47 -10.69 -18.96
C GLU A 293 11.90 -10.53 -17.48
N ILE A 294 11.45 -11.45 -16.61
CA ILE A 294 11.84 -11.46 -15.20
C ILE A 294 13.37 -11.43 -15.06
N SER A 295 13.86 -10.36 -14.44
CA SER A 295 15.27 -10.02 -14.34
C SER A 295 15.63 -9.57 -12.93
N VAL A 296 16.94 -9.54 -12.63
CA VAL A 296 17.46 -9.12 -11.33
C VAL A 296 18.26 -7.84 -11.49
N THR A 297 17.96 -6.85 -10.66
CA THR A 297 18.64 -5.56 -10.62
C THR A 297 18.94 -5.21 -9.17
N GLY A 298 20.19 -4.84 -8.89
CA GLY A 298 20.62 -4.30 -7.60
C GLY A 298 20.68 -2.77 -7.62
N TYR A 299 20.51 -2.19 -6.43
CA TYR A 299 20.77 -0.78 -6.18
C TYR A 299 21.64 -0.67 -4.92
N SER A 300 22.63 0.19 -4.95
CA SER A 300 23.53 0.45 -3.83
C SER A 300 23.72 1.95 -3.63
N ASP A 301 23.76 2.35 -2.37
CA ASP A 301 24.02 3.71 -1.91
C ASP A 301 24.76 3.61 -0.57
N ALA A 302 25.52 4.64 -0.20
CA ALA A 302 26.05 4.78 1.15
C ALA A 302 26.17 6.26 1.55
N SER A 303 25.87 6.53 2.81
CA SER A 303 25.70 7.86 3.36
C SER A 303 26.84 8.22 4.32
N PHE A 304 27.63 9.23 3.95
CA PHE A 304 28.78 9.70 4.73
C PHE A 304 28.37 10.14 6.14
N GLN A 305 29.17 9.75 7.15
CA GLN A 305 29.02 10.12 8.58
C GLN A 305 27.60 9.99 9.16
N THR A 306 26.87 8.94 8.80
CA THR A 306 25.53 8.63 9.37
C THR A 306 25.56 7.96 10.75
N ASP A 307 26.72 7.94 11.41
CA ASP A 307 26.88 7.70 12.84
C ASP A 307 27.77 8.80 13.43
N ARG A 308 27.31 9.47 14.50
CA ARG A 308 28.08 10.50 15.22
C ARG A 308 28.77 9.99 16.48
N ASP A 309 28.50 8.75 16.87
CA ASP A 309 29.00 8.12 18.09
C ASP A 309 30.20 7.20 17.82
N ASP A 310 30.43 6.78 16.56
CA ASP A 310 31.66 6.11 16.12
C ASP A 310 32.25 6.63 14.79
N PHE A 311 31.64 7.65 14.17
CA PHE A 311 32.06 8.30 12.93
C PHE A 311 32.21 7.37 11.71
N ARG A 312 31.70 6.11 11.76
CA ARG A 312 31.89 5.16 10.65
C ARG A 312 31.04 5.50 9.43
N SER A 313 31.70 6.00 8.39
CA SER A 313 31.19 5.94 7.02
C SER A 313 31.43 4.56 6.42
N GLN A 314 30.41 3.95 5.82
CA GLN A 314 30.63 3.04 4.70
C GLN A 314 30.80 3.90 3.44
N SER A 315 31.82 3.64 2.63
CA SER A 315 31.90 4.24 1.29
C SER A 315 30.93 3.53 0.34
N GLU A 316 30.44 4.21 -0.70
CA GLU A 316 29.51 3.61 -1.67
C GLU A 316 30.16 2.39 -2.36
N TYR A 317 31.49 2.38 -2.48
CA TYR A 317 32.26 1.21 -2.94
C TYR A 317 32.11 -0.02 -2.03
N ILE A 318 32.07 0.16 -0.70
CA ILE A 318 31.85 -0.94 0.24
C ILE A 318 30.40 -1.44 0.14
N ALA A 319 29.43 -0.53 0.01
CA ALA A 319 28.03 -0.90 -0.21
C ALA A 319 27.83 -1.65 -1.54
N ALA A 320 28.45 -1.20 -2.63
CA ALA A 320 28.45 -1.89 -3.91
C ALA A 320 29.16 -3.26 -3.84
N SER A 321 30.26 -3.37 -3.08
CA SER A 321 30.96 -4.64 -2.85
C SER A 321 30.09 -5.65 -2.08
N ASP A 322 29.40 -5.21 -1.04
CA ASP A 322 28.52 -6.09 -0.27
C ASP A 322 27.21 -6.42 -1.02
N ALA A 323 26.67 -5.47 -1.80
CA ALA A 323 25.56 -5.73 -2.73
C ALA A 323 25.93 -6.74 -3.83
N ALA A 324 27.16 -6.68 -4.38
CA ALA A 324 27.63 -7.65 -5.37
C ALA A 324 27.71 -9.09 -4.81
N LYS A 325 28.02 -9.27 -3.53
CA LYS A 325 28.02 -10.60 -2.87
C LYS A 325 26.60 -11.15 -2.70
N GLU A 326 25.67 -10.29 -2.30
CA GLU A 326 24.24 -10.64 -2.21
C GLU A 326 23.66 -10.96 -3.60
N ALA A 327 24.10 -10.25 -4.65
CA ALA A 327 23.75 -10.55 -6.04
C ALA A 327 24.31 -11.89 -6.53
N VAL A 328 25.57 -12.24 -6.21
CA VAL A 328 26.14 -13.57 -6.52
C VAL A 328 25.39 -14.69 -5.80
N TRP A 329 25.08 -14.53 -4.50
CA TRP A 329 24.25 -15.50 -3.79
C TRP A 329 22.86 -15.65 -4.43
N LEU A 330 22.22 -14.54 -4.81
CA LEU A 330 20.93 -14.53 -5.47
C LEU A 330 20.98 -15.20 -6.85
N ARG A 331 22.03 -14.96 -7.64
CA ARG A 331 22.28 -15.63 -8.93
C ARG A 331 22.36 -17.14 -8.78
N ASN A 332 23.10 -17.61 -7.79
CA ASN A 332 23.27 -19.04 -7.53
C ASN A 332 21.95 -19.69 -7.08
N PHE A 333 21.23 -19.06 -6.14
CA PHE A 333 19.91 -19.54 -5.69
C PHE A 333 18.87 -19.57 -6.84
N LEU A 334 18.81 -18.54 -7.68
CA LEU A 334 17.91 -18.51 -8.84
C LEU A 334 18.27 -19.53 -9.92
N SER A 335 19.56 -19.86 -10.05
CA SER A 335 20.04 -20.94 -10.94
C SER A 335 19.59 -22.32 -10.45
N ASP A 336 19.64 -22.57 -9.14
CA ASP A 336 19.12 -23.78 -8.49
C ASP A 336 17.58 -23.91 -8.62
N LEU A 337 16.85 -22.79 -8.60
CA LEU A 337 15.41 -22.77 -8.88
C LEU A 337 15.06 -23.00 -10.37
N ARG A 338 16.02 -22.91 -11.30
CA ARG A 338 15.91 -23.24 -12.75
C ARG A 338 14.83 -22.52 -13.56
N VAL A 339 14.14 -21.52 -13.00
CA VAL A 339 13.01 -20.82 -13.67
C VAL A 339 13.34 -19.40 -14.17
N VAL A 340 14.47 -18.80 -13.79
CA VAL A 340 14.84 -17.42 -14.20
C VAL A 340 15.96 -17.46 -15.24
N ALA A 341 15.63 -17.60 -16.52
CA ALA A 341 16.59 -17.75 -17.61
C ALA A 341 17.55 -16.56 -17.77
N SER A 342 17.08 -15.35 -17.48
CA SER A 342 17.87 -14.11 -17.52
C SER A 342 19.09 -14.10 -16.60
N ILE A 343 19.11 -14.95 -15.55
CA ILE A 343 20.19 -15.02 -14.55
C ILE A 343 21.53 -15.56 -15.11
N SER A 344 21.48 -16.13 -16.31
CA SER A 344 22.67 -16.43 -17.12
C SER A 344 23.50 -15.16 -17.41
N ARG A 345 22.84 -14.02 -17.62
CA ARG A 345 23.44 -12.72 -17.88
C ARG A 345 24.01 -12.08 -16.59
N PRO A 346 24.98 -11.16 -16.67
CA PRO A 346 25.46 -10.41 -15.52
C PRO A 346 24.34 -9.60 -14.86
N ILE A 347 24.29 -9.57 -13.52
CA ILE A 347 23.35 -8.72 -12.77
C ILE A 347 23.82 -7.27 -12.79
N ASP A 348 22.97 -6.33 -13.20
CA ASP A 348 23.26 -4.89 -13.09
C ASP A 348 23.04 -4.40 -11.65
N ILE A 349 24.05 -3.73 -11.08
CA ILE A 349 23.95 -3.00 -9.81
C ILE A 349 24.18 -1.52 -10.06
N PHE A 350 23.17 -0.72 -9.78
CA PHE A 350 23.20 0.73 -9.94
C PHE A 350 23.74 1.45 -8.70
N CYS A 351 24.62 2.41 -8.92
CA CYS A 351 25.25 3.27 -7.91
C CYS A 351 25.41 4.68 -8.51
N ASP A 352 25.16 5.74 -7.76
CA ASP A 352 25.26 7.12 -8.26
C ASP A 352 26.68 7.71 -8.11
N ASN A 353 27.48 7.21 -7.17
CA ASN A 353 28.86 7.66 -6.99
C ASN A 353 29.77 7.22 -8.15
N SER A 354 30.22 8.19 -8.95
CA SER A 354 31.04 7.94 -10.13
C SER A 354 32.46 7.44 -9.81
N GLY A 355 33.00 7.80 -8.64
CA GLY A 355 34.29 7.30 -8.15
C GLY A 355 34.22 5.83 -7.72
N ALA A 356 33.11 5.41 -7.09
CA ALA A 356 32.88 4.01 -6.76
C ALA A 356 32.72 3.14 -8.04
N VAL A 357 31.96 3.62 -9.02
CA VAL A 357 31.82 2.97 -10.34
C VAL A 357 33.17 2.87 -11.06
N ALA A 358 34.02 3.90 -10.99
CA ALA A 358 35.36 3.89 -11.57
C ALA A 358 36.31 2.90 -10.86
N GLN A 359 36.43 2.96 -9.53
CA GLN A 359 37.31 2.07 -8.77
C GLN A 359 36.96 0.58 -8.90
N ALA A 360 35.69 0.27 -9.21
CA ALA A 360 35.22 -1.10 -9.44
C ALA A 360 35.63 -1.65 -10.82
N LYS A 361 35.94 -0.77 -11.77
CA LYS A 361 36.32 -1.10 -13.15
C LYS A 361 37.81 -0.89 -13.45
N GLU A 362 38.48 0.00 -12.72
CA GLU A 362 39.88 0.31 -12.93
C GLU A 362 40.80 -0.81 -12.40
N PRO A 363 41.75 -1.34 -13.18
CA PRO A 363 42.56 -2.50 -12.78
C PRO A 363 43.71 -2.19 -11.80
N ARG A 364 44.02 -0.91 -11.55
CA ARG A 364 45.20 -0.49 -10.76
C ARG A 364 45.05 -0.76 -9.26
N GLU A 365 46.14 -1.08 -8.58
CA GLU A 365 46.17 -1.27 -7.12
C GLU A 365 46.38 0.06 -6.37
N HIS A 366 45.86 0.13 -5.14
CA HIS A 366 46.10 1.25 -4.22
C HIS A 366 46.65 0.75 -2.87
N HIS A 367 47.85 1.24 -2.49
CA HIS A 367 48.59 0.83 -1.30
C HIS A 367 48.00 1.32 0.05
N LYS A 368 46.69 1.18 0.31
CA LYS A 368 46.08 1.58 1.60
C LYS A 368 45.19 0.49 2.23
N SER A 369 45.81 -0.26 3.14
CA SER A 369 45.25 -1.20 4.14
C SER A 369 44.69 -2.56 3.64
N ARG A 370 45.06 -3.63 4.36
CA ARG A 370 44.72 -5.04 4.02
C ARG A 370 43.22 -5.36 3.98
N HIS A 371 42.42 -4.73 4.85
CA HIS A 371 40.97 -5.00 4.91
C HIS A 371 40.21 -4.36 3.74
N VAL A 372 40.66 -3.19 3.30
CA VAL A 372 40.16 -2.52 2.09
C VAL A 372 40.52 -3.37 0.87
N LEU A 373 41.80 -3.73 0.69
CA LEU A 373 42.28 -4.58 -0.41
C LEU A 373 41.42 -5.84 -0.61
N ARG A 374 41.12 -6.62 0.44
CA ARG A 374 40.27 -7.82 0.30
C ARG A 374 38.86 -7.55 -0.26
N LYS A 375 38.19 -6.47 0.14
CA LYS A 375 36.88 -6.10 -0.47
C LYS A 375 37.04 -5.53 -1.88
N TYR A 376 38.17 -4.90 -2.19
CA TYR A 376 38.48 -4.36 -3.52
C TYR A 376 38.73 -5.47 -4.55
N HIS A 377 39.56 -6.47 -4.25
CA HIS A 377 39.76 -7.61 -5.15
C HIS A 377 38.45 -8.39 -5.37
N LEU A 378 37.66 -8.64 -4.32
CA LEU A 378 36.44 -9.46 -4.43
C LEU A 378 35.36 -8.85 -5.34
N ILE A 379 35.10 -7.54 -5.32
CA ILE A 379 34.14 -6.96 -6.28
C ILE A 379 34.69 -6.97 -7.72
N ARG A 380 35.99 -6.72 -7.91
CA ARG A 380 36.66 -6.81 -9.23
C ARG A 380 36.66 -8.23 -9.77
N GLU A 381 36.83 -9.24 -8.92
CA GLU A 381 36.76 -10.65 -9.25
C GLU A 381 35.35 -11.05 -9.71
N ILE A 382 34.31 -10.64 -8.96
CA ILE A 382 32.90 -10.87 -9.32
C ILE A 382 32.56 -10.22 -10.67
N ILE A 383 33.06 -9.02 -10.95
CA ILE A 383 32.92 -8.35 -12.25
C ILE A 383 33.70 -9.09 -13.35
N GLY A 384 34.93 -9.51 -13.07
CA GLY A 384 35.80 -10.23 -14.03
C GLY A 384 35.30 -11.61 -14.41
N ARG A 385 34.55 -12.29 -13.53
CA ARG A 385 33.80 -13.53 -13.81
C ARG A 385 32.57 -13.30 -14.69
N GLY A 386 32.13 -12.04 -14.85
CA GLY A 386 30.87 -11.70 -15.52
C GLY A 386 29.62 -11.94 -14.66
N ASP A 387 29.74 -12.10 -13.35
CA ASP A 387 28.59 -12.34 -12.47
C ASP A 387 27.73 -11.07 -12.28
N VAL A 388 28.39 -9.89 -12.29
CA VAL A 388 27.79 -8.58 -11.98
C VAL A 388 28.40 -7.48 -12.86
N ARG A 389 27.60 -6.47 -13.24
CA ARG A 389 28.07 -5.18 -13.80
C ARG A 389 27.72 -4.05 -12.83
N ILE A 390 28.66 -3.12 -12.64
CA ILE A 390 28.42 -1.90 -11.85
C ILE A 390 28.08 -0.74 -12.80
N CYS A 391 26.90 -0.15 -12.62
CA CYS A 391 26.31 0.84 -13.52
C CYS A 391 26.08 2.18 -12.79
N LYS A 392 26.19 3.30 -13.51
CA LYS A 392 25.89 4.62 -12.95
C LYS A 392 24.40 4.93 -13.07
N ILE A 393 23.82 5.53 -12.04
CA ILE A 393 22.45 6.09 -12.05
C ILE A 393 22.45 7.53 -11.50
N PRO A 394 21.45 8.39 -11.80
CA PRO A 394 21.26 9.64 -11.08
C PRO A 394 20.83 9.44 -9.61
N THR A 395 21.30 10.29 -8.70
CA THR A 395 20.93 10.26 -7.26
C THR A 395 19.43 10.44 -7.00
N GLU A 396 18.71 11.11 -7.90
CA GLU A 396 17.24 11.24 -7.80
C GLU A 396 16.48 9.98 -8.23
N GLU A 397 17.16 9.03 -8.89
CA GLU A 397 16.61 7.75 -9.34
C GLU A 397 17.10 6.56 -8.51
N ASN A 398 18.12 6.74 -7.65
CA ASN A 398 18.67 5.66 -6.83
C ASN A 398 17.66 5.22 -5.74
N VAL A 399 16.94 4.11 -5.97
CA VAL A 399 15.92 3.60 -5.03
C VAL A 399 16.50 3.03 -3.72
N ALA A 400 17.83 3.02 -3.55
CA ALA A 400 18.47 2.73 -2.27
C ALA A 400 18.50 3.94 -1.31
N ASP A 401 18.33 5.18 -1.80
CA ASP A 401 18.28 6.42 -0.99
C ASP A 401 17.47 6.32 0.32
N PRO A 402 16.20 5.84 0.35
CA PRO A 402 15.40 5.78 1.59
C PRO A 402 15.88 4.73 2.61
N LEU A 403 16.91 3.94 2.28
CA LEU A 403 17.50 2.93 3.16
C LEU A 403 18.73 3.45 3.91
N THR A 404 19.30 4.58 3.49
CA THR A 404 20.59 5.14 3.95
C THR A 404 20.48 6.53 4.58
N LYS A 405 19.50 7.36 4.17
CA LYS A 405 19.39 8.77 4.58
C LYS A 405 17.93 9.23 4.70
N PRO A 406 17.60 10.20 5.58
CA PRO A 406 16.23 10.66 5.78
C PRO A 406 15.83 11.63 4.67
N LEU A 407 14.82 11.27 3.88
CA LEU A 407 14.41 12.03 2.69
C LEU A 407 13.28 13.02 2.97
N ALA A 408 13.19 14.07 2.15
CA ALA A 408 12.03 14.95 2.09
C ALA A 408 10.79 14.15 1.64
N ARG A 409 9.60 14.53 2.15
CA ARG A 409 8.36 13.76 2.00
C ARG A 409 8.06 13.30 0.56
N VAL A 410 8.20 14.19 -0.42
CA VAL A 410 7.88 13.86 -1.83
C VAL A 410 8.84 12.80 -2.38
N LYS A 411 10.15 12.93 -2.12
CA LYS A 411 11.17 11.95 -2.52
C LYS A 411 10.96 10.61 -1.79
N HIS A 412 10.58 10.63 -0.50
CA HIS A 412 10.20 9.42 0.25
C HIS A 412 8.97 8.72 -0.31
N GLU A 413 7.86 9.44 -0.56
CA GLU A 413 6.63 8.88 -1.12
C GLU A 413 6.86 8.33 -2.55
N ALA A 414 7.76 8.95 -3.33
CA ALA A 414 8.20 8.47 -4.65
C ALA A 414 9.01 7.15 -4.56
N HIS A 415 10.15 7.12 -3.86
CA HIS A 415 10.96 5.89 -3.80
C HIS A 415 10.23 4.75 -3.08
N ALA A 416 9.38 5.04 -2.09
CA ALA A 416 8.51 4.01 -1.47
C ALA A 416 7.65 3.33 -2.54
N SER A 417 7.06 4.10 -3.47
CA SER A 417 6.29 3.58 -4.59
C SER A 417 7.14 2.75 -5.57
N SER A 418 8.39 3.16 -5.81
CA SER A 418 9.35 2.47 -6.68
C SER A 418 9.85 1.14 -6.09
N ILE A 419 10.12 1.06 -4.78
CA ILE A 419 10.45 -0.21 -4.09
C ILE A 419 9.24 -1.12 -3.86
N GLY A 420 8.10 -0.82 -4.49
CA GLY A 420 6.90 -1.66 -4.50
C GLY A 420 5.91 -1.41 -3.35
N MET A 421 6.10 -0.39 -2.50
CA MET A 421 5.11 -0.03 -1.47
C MET A 421 3.94 0.71 -2.09
N LYS A 422 2.83 0.01 -2.31
CA LYS A 422 1.65 0.56 -2.98
C LYS A 422 0.40 0.28 -2.15
N TYR A 423 -0.55 1.21 -2.15
CA TYR A 423 -1.93 0.87 -1.76
C TYR A 423 -2.52 0.01 -2.88
N LEU A 424 -2.61 -1.30 -2.64
CA LEU A 424 -3.39 -2.17 -3.51
C LEU A 424 -4.87 -1.90 -3.26
N ASP A 425 -5.38 -0.89 -3.96
CA ASP A 425 -6.77 -0.46 -3.87
C ASP A 425 -7.67 -1.46 -4.62
N ALA A 426 -7.77 -2.66 -4.05
CA ALA A 426 -8.60 -3.81 -4.45
C ALA A 426 -10.12 -3.55 -4.29
N ARG A 427 -10.49 -2.28 -4.49
CA ARG A 427 -11.80 -1.67 -4.31
C ARG A 427 -12.29 -1.08 -5.62
N ILE A 428 -11.39 -0.63 -6.51
CA ILE A 428 -11.70 -0.21 -7.88
C ILE A 428 -11.36 -1.35 -8.82
N GLU A 429 -12.42 -1.96 -9.35
CA GLU A 429 -12.38 -3.02 -10.35
C GLU A 429 -12.32 -2.37 -11.74
N VAL A 430 -11.41 -2.85 -12.59
CA VAL A 430 -11.21 -2.34 -13.95
C VAL A 430 -11.28 -3.49 -14.93
N ALA A 431 -12.26 -3.46 -15.84
CA ALA A 431 -12.40 -4.43 -16.91
C ALA A 431 -12.11 -3.77 -18.27
N ARG A 432 -11.44 -4.50 -19.17
CA ARG A 432 -11.10 -4.05 -20.52
C ARG A 432 -11.85 -4.89 -21.55
N SER A 433 -12.26 -4.27 -22.65
CA SER A 433 -12.92 -4.92 -23.78
C SER A 433 -12.47 -4.26 -25.09
N ARG A 434 -12.77 -4.90 -26.23
CA ARG A 434 -12.59 -4.30 -27.57
C ARG A 434 -13.42 -3.02 -27.80
N HIS A 435 -14.38 -2.72 -26.92
CA HIS A 435 -15.27 -1.56 -27.01
C HIS A 435 -14.93 -0.45 -25.98
N GLY A 436 -13.96 -0.67 -25.08
CA GLY A 436 -13.57 0.31 -24.06
C GLY A 436 -13.16 -0.31 -22.71
N ILE A 437 -12.92 0.57 -21.74
CA ILE A 437 -12.51 0.26 -20.37
C ILE A 437 -13.64 0.66 -19.42
N THR A 438 -13.99 -0.18 -18.46
CA THR A 438 -14.97 0.14 -17.40
C THR A 438 -14.32 0.15 -16.03
N MET A 439 -14.74 1.07 -15.16
CA MET A 439 -14.23 1.25 -13.80
C MET A 439 -15.38 1.29 -12.80
N CYS A 440 -15.47 0.29 -11.91
CA CYS A 440 -16.53 0.18 -10.90
C CYS A 440 -15.95 -0.19 -9.52
N GLN A 441 -16.82 -0.28 -8.50
CA GLN A 441 -16.43 -0.62 -7.13
C GLN A 441 -17.37 -1.70 -6.54
N ARG A 442 -17.70 -2.71 -7.35
CA ARG A 442 -18.73 -3.72 -7.06
C ARG A 442 -18.48 -4.47 -5.76
N LYS A 443 -17.28 -5.01 -5.58
CA LYS A 443 -16.90 -5.73 -4.35
C LYS A 443 -16.97 -4.82 -3.14
N TYR A 444 -16.53 -3.55 -3.26
CA TYR A 444 -16.61 -2.60 -2.17
C TYR A 444 -18.06 -2.32 -1.75
N ILE A 445 -18.97 -2.16 -2.72
CA ILE A 445 -20.40 -1.96 -2.45
C ILE A 445 -20.99 -3.20 -1.76
N LEU A 446 -20.68 -4.41 -2.24
CA LEU A 446 -21.17 -5.65 -1.62
C LEU A 446 -20.61 -5.85 -0.19
N ASP A 447 -19.32 -5.62 0.03
CA ASP A 447 -18.69 -5.70 1.36
C ASP A 447 -19.28 -4.64 2.32
N LEU A 448 -19.61 -3.44 1.83
CA LEU A 448 -20.27 -2.37 2.59
C LEU A 448 -21.73 -2.70 2.93
N LEU A 449 -22.48 -3.28 2.00
CA LEU A 449 -23.85 -3.77 2.23
C LEU A 449 -23.84 -4.95 3.22
N ALA A 450 -22.81 -5.78 3.23
CA ALA A 450 -22.62 -6.84 4.22
C ALA A 450 -22.37 -6.25 5.63
N GLU A 451 -21.40 -5.34 5.78
CA GLU A 451 -21.09 -4.68 7.07
C GLU A 451 -22.31 -3.95 7.65
N THR A 452 -23.14 -3.34 6.81
CA THR A 452 -24.33 -2.59 7.22
C THR A 452 -25.58 -3.46 7.41
N ARG A 453 -25.50 -4.77 7.13
CA ARG A 453 -26.64 -5.73 7.09
C ARG A 453 -27.72 -5.37 6.05
N MET A 454 -27.34 -4.63 5.00
CA MET A 454 -28.22 -4.15 3.94
C MET A 454 -28.20 -5.01 2.66
N LEU A 455 -27.55 -6.18 2.67
CA LEU A 455 -27.57 -7.12 1.53
C LEU A 455 -28.99 -7.51 1.09
N ASN A 456 -29.95 -7.56 2.02
CA ASN A 456 -31.34 -7.96 1.76
C ASN A 456 -32.33 -6.78 1.83
N CYS A 457 -31.85 -5.52 1.80
CA CYS A 457 -32.76 -4.37 1.77
C CYS A 457 -33.39 -4.17 0.39
N LEU A 458 -34.59 -3.59 0.37
CA LEU A 458 -35.22 -3.12 -0.87
C LEU A 458 -34.40 -1.98 -1.50
N PRO A 459 -34.22 -1.97 -2.83
CA PRO A 459 -33.49 -0.91 -3.52
C PRO A 459 -34.24 0.43 -3.46
N ALA A 460 -33.57 1.51 -3.87
CA ALA A 460 -34.18 2.83 -4.07
C ALA A 460 -33.73 3.42 -5.41
N ASP A 461 -34.62 4.10 -6.15
CA ASP A 461 -34.34 4.55 -7.52
C ASP A 461 -33.44 5.78 -7.61
N THR A 462 -33.30 6.53 -6.51
CA THR A 462 -32.45 7.72 -6.39
C THR A 462 -31.71 7.72 -5.05
N PRO A 463 -30.47 8.24 -4.98
CA PRO A 463 -29.67 8.26 -3.76
C PRO A 463 -30.21 9.21 -2.67
N ILE A 464 -30.99 10.22 -3.05
CA ILE A 464 -31.66 11.18 -2.16
C ILE A 464 -33.05 11.54 -2.71
N GLU A 465 -33.93 12.06 -1.87
CA GLU A 465 -35.30 12.43 -2.23
C GLU A 465 -35.41 13.91 -2.63
N VAL A 466 -36.32 14.22 -3.54
CA VAL A 466 -36.68 15.60 -3.90
C VAL A 466 -37.24 16.29 -2.64
N ASN A 467 -36.84 17.54 -2.39
CA ASN A 467 -37.25 18.30 -1.21
C ASN A 467 -36.86 17.69 0.17
N HIS A 468 -35.79 16.90 0.26
CA HIS A 468 -35.33 16.15 1.45
C HIS A 468 -35.27 16.88 2.81
N GLY A 469 -35.36 18.21 2.86
CA GLY A 469 -35.60 19.00 4.09
C GLY A 469 -34.45 19.11 5.09
N LEU A 470 -33.48 18.18 5.07
CA LEU A 470 -32.34 18.05 5.99
C LEU A 470 -31.72 19.38 6.40
N ARG A 471 -31.71 19.61 7.71
CA ARG A 471 -31.12 20.75 8.44
C ARG A 471 -30.96 20.33 9.91
N ILE A 472 -30.12 21.03 10.65
CA ILE A 472 -29.97 20.77 12.09
C ILE A 472 -31.19 21.35 12.83
N HIS A 473 -31.82 20.53 13.67
CA HIS A 473 -32.91 20.93 14.56
C HIS A 473 -32.48 20.80 16.04
N PRO A 474 -33.00 21.63 16.97
CA PRO A 474 -32.72 21.49 18.40
C PRO A 474 -33.15 20.11 18.94
N ASP A 475 -34.34 19.67 18.55
CA ASP A 475 -35.02 18.48 19.08
C ASP A 475 -34.72 17.20 18.27
N GLN A 476 -33.69 17.22 17.42
CA GLN A 476 -33.36 16.09 16.54
C GLN A 476 -32.86 14.88 17.34
N THR A 477 -33.35 13.67 17.03
CA THR A 477 -32.85 12.43 17.66
C THR A 477 -31.41 12.15 17.20
N PRO A 478 -30.39 12.19 18.09
CA PRO A 478 -29.00 12.03 17.70
C PRO A 478 -28.68 10.57 17.33
N THR A 479 -27.85 10.38 16.30
CA THR A 479 -27.38 9.05 15.88
C THR A 479 -25.93 8.78 16.35
N ASN A 480 -25.46 7.53 16.23
CA ASN A 480 -24.08 7.18 16.54
C ASN A 480 -23.10 7.86 15.57
N LYS A 481 -22.43 8.91 16.07
CA LYS A 481 -21.51 9.78 15.33
C LYS A 481 -20.36 9.04 14.66
N GLU A 482 -19.73 8.07 15.32
CA GLU A 482 -18.62 7.30 14.73
C GLU A 482 -19.09 6.43 13.56
N ARG A 483 -20.22 5.72 13.73
CA ARG A 483 -20.85 4.91 12.68
C ARG A 483 -21.22 5.79 11.49
N TYR A 484 -21.82 6.95 11.75
CA TYR A 484 -22.18 7.93 10.73
C TYR A 484 -20.93 8.41 9.95
N GLN A 485 -19.91 8.90 10.65
CA GLN A 485 -18.66 9.37 10.04
C GLN A 485 -17.96 8.26 9.24
N ARG A 486 -17.96 7.02 9.76
CA ARG A 486 -17.39 5.85 9.08
C ARG A 486 -18.14 5.51 7.79
N LEU A 487 -19.47 5.60 7.78
CA LEU A 487 -20.27 5.32 6.59
C LEU A 487 -20.16 6.44 5.55
N VAL A 488 -20.29 7.71 5.96
CA VAL A 488 -20.13 8.86 5.06
C VAL A 488 -18.72 8.90 4.47
N GLY A 489 -17.67 8.61 5.24
CA GLY A 489 -16.30 8.49 4.72
C GLY A 489 -16.14 7.41 3.64
N LYS A 490 -16.89 6.30 3.73
CA LYS A 490 -16.93 5.26 2.70
C LYS A 490 -17.72 5.68 1.46
N LEU A 491 -18.82 6.42 1.64
CA LEU A 491 -19.59 6.98 0.53
C LEU A 491 -18.83 8.08 -0.23
N ILE A 492 -18.05 8.92 0.47
CA ILE A 492 -17.10 9.85 -0.14
C ILE A 492 -16.09 9.10 -1.01
N TYR A 493 -15.52 8.00 -0.51
CA TYR A 493 -14.61 7.17 -1.30
C TYR A 493 -15.29 6.51 -2.53
N LEU A 494 -16.57 6.14 -2.45
CA LEU A 494 -17.34 5.62 -3.58
C LEU A 494 -17.65 6.66 -4.66
N SER A 495 -17.74 7.95 -4.29
CA SER A 495 -18.03 9.02 -5.25
C SER A 495 -16.93 9.21 -6.31
N HIS A 496 -15.78 8.54 -6.21
CA HIS A 496 -14.72 8.50 -7.23
C HIS A 496 -15.02 7.54 -8.41
N THR A 497 -16.01 6.65 -8.33
CA THR A 497 -16.54 5.91 -9.52
C THR A 497 -18.06 5.98 -9.67
N ARG A 498 -18.74 6.57 -8.67
CA ARG A 498 -20.18 6.79 -8.63
C ARG A 498 -20.46 8.30 -8.64
N PRO A 499 -20.28 9.00 -9.77
CA PRO A 499 -20.57 10.43 -9.90
C PRO A 499 -22.00 10.79 -9.47
N GLU A 500 -22.96 9.88 -9.67
CA GLU A 500 -24.38 10.14 -9.47
C GLU A 500 -24.81 10.20 -8.00
N ILE A 501 -23.98 9.70 -7.08
CA ILE A 501 -24.22 9.87 -5.64
C ILE A 501 -23.56 11.13 -5.06
N ALA A 502 -22.74 11.85 -5.83
CA ALA A 502 -21.87 12.91 -5.32
C ALA A 502 -22.64 14.05 -4.63
N TYR A 503 -23.83 14.42 -5.12
CA TYR A 503 -24.71 15.38 -4.43
C TYR A 503 -25.20 14.86 -3.08
N ALA A 504 -25.83 13.69 -3.04
CA ALA A 504 -26.34 13.09 -1.82
C ALA A 504 -25.24 12.93 -0.75
N VAL A 505 -24.03 12.54 -1.18
CA VAL A 505 -22.82 12.45 -0.34
C VAL A 505 -22.35 13.82 0.16
N SER A 506 -22.35 14.84 -0.71
CA SER A 506 -22.03 16.24 -0.38
C SER A 506 -23.06 16.86 0.59
N VAL A 507 -24.32 16.39 0.59
CA VAL A 507 -25.33 16.75 1.60
C VAL A 507 -25.04 16.07 2.94
N VAL A 508 -24.96 14.73 3.01
CA VAL A 508 -24.74 14.03 4.30
C VAL A 508 -23.40 14.38 4.97
N SER A 509 -22.37 14.75 4.20
CA SER A 509 -21.09 15.21 4.75
C SER A 509 -21.16 16.51 5.57
N ARG A 510 -22.22 17.32 5.42
CA ARG A 510 -22.40 18.59 6.16
C ARG A 510 -22.62 18.34 7.66
N PHE A 511 -23.20 17.20 8.01
CA PHE A 511 -23.67 16.88 9.38
C PHE A 511 -22.69 16.02 10.20
N MET A 512 -21.46 15.84 9.71
CA MET A 512 -20.42 14.98 10.32
C MET A 512 -20.09 15.32 11.79
N HIS A 513 -20.35 16.54 12.24
CA HIS A 513 -20.08 16.97 13.63
C HIS A 513 -21.21 16.62 14.62
N ALA A 514 -22.47 16.61 14.17
CA ALA A 514 -23.65 16.40 14.99
C ALA A 514 -24.79 15.77 14.15
N PRO A 515 -24.69 14.47 13.79
CA PRO A 515 -25.68 13.81 12.95
C PRO A 515 -26.92 13.34 13.76
N SER A 516 -28.06 13.26 13.09
CA SER A 516 -29.33 12.71 13.61
C SER A 516 -29.72 11.41 12.89
N GLU A 517 -30.75 10.73 13.37
CA GLU A 517 -31.32 9.58 12.67
C GLU A 517 -31.88 9.94 11.28
N ASP A 518 -32.39 11.15 11.04
CA ASP A 518 -32.79 11.61 9.68
C ASP A 518 -31.61 11.63 8.71
N HIS A 519 -30.46 12.11 9.21
CA HIS A 519 -29.22 12.10 8.45
C HIS A 519 -28.75 10.66 8.18
N MET A 520 -28.89 9.75 9.15
CA MET A 520 -28.60 8.31 8.98
C MET A 520 -29.56 7.64 8.00
N ASN A 521 -30.85 8.01 7.99
CA ASN A 521 -31.86 7.50 7.06
C ASN A 521 -31.51 7.83 5.60
N VAL A 522 -30.92 9.01 5.34
CA VAL A 522 -30.41 9.36 3.99
C VAL A 522 -29.13 8.61 3.65
N VAL A 523 -28.20 8.37 4.61
CA VAL A 523 -27.07 7.44 4.41
C VAL A 523 -27.57 6.03 4.04
N HIS A 524 -28.62 5.54 4.71
CA HIS A 524 -29.28 4.29 4.36
C HIS A 524 -30.03 4.34 3.02
N ARG A 525 -30.58 5.47 2.57
CA ARG A 525 -31.12 5.61 1.21
C ARG A 525 -30.02 5.52 0.14
N ILE A 526 -28.86 6.15 0.33
CA ILE A 526 -27.72 6.02 -0.59
C ILE A 526 -27.28 4.55 -0.69
N LEU A 527 -27.27 3.81 0.42
CA LEU A 527 -26.97 2.37 0.42
C LEU A 527 -28.05 1.53 -0.30
N ARG A 528 -29.34 1.83 -0.12
CA ARG A 528 -30.44 1.22 -0.91
C ARG A 528 -30.31 1.50 -2.41
N TYR A 529 -29.87 2.70 -2.80
CA TYR A 529 -29.60 3.03 -4.19
C TYR A 529 -28.41 2.23 -4.76
N LEU A 530 -27.29 2.14 -4.03
CA LEU A 530 -26.12 1.35 -4.44
C LEU A 530 -26.43 -0.16 -4.53
N LYS A 531 -27.34 -0.66 -3.68
CA LYS A 531 -27.86 -2.04 -3.72
C LYS A 531 -28.60 -2.38 -5.03
N ALA A 532 -29.19 -1.41 -5.72
CA ALA A 532 -29.92 -1.63 -6.97
C ALA A 532 -29.01 -2.05 -8.13
N ALA A 533 -27.83 -1.43 -8.25
CA ALA A 533 -26.84 -1.73 -9.29
C ALA A 533 -25.41 -1.63 -8.72
N PRO A 534 -24.92 -2.68 -8.03
CA PRO A 534 -23.59 -2.67 -7.42
C PRO A 534 -22.45 -2.68 -8.45
N GLY A 535 -22.65 -3.24 -9.65
CA GLY A 535 -21.63 -3.30 -10.69
C GLY A 535 -21.50 -2.01 -11.50
N LYS A 536 -22.49 -1.11 -11.42
CA LYS A 536 -22.53 0.15 -12.16
C LYS A 536 -21.32 1.03 -11.83
N GLY A 537 -20.66 1.51 -12.86
CA GLY A 537 -19.50 2.40 -12.80
C GLY A 537 -19.28 3.13 -14.12
N LEU A 538 -18.13 3.78 -14.26
CA LEU A 538 -17.78 4.60 -15.43
C LEU A 538 -17.37 3.73 -16.62
N TRP A 539 -17.79 4.09 -17.83
CA TRP A 539 -17.33 3.50 -19.08
C TRP A 539 -16.58 4.53 -19.94
N PHE A 540 -15.33 4.20 -20.25
CA PHE A 540 -14.44 4.96 -21.13
C PHE A 540 -14.33 4.23 -22.48
N ARG A 541 -14.58 4.93 -23.58
CA ARG A 541 -14.54 4.39 -24.95
C ARG A 541 -13.78 5.32 -25.89
N LYS A 542 -13.27 4.78 -27.00
CA LYS A 542 -12.74 5.60 -28.09
C LYS A 542 -13.91 6.27 -28.81
N ASN A 543 -13.96 7.60 -28.78
CA ASN A 543 -14.88 8.40 -29.59
C ASN A 543 -14.12 9.02 -30.77
N GLN A 544 -14.83 9.63 -31.72
CA GLN A 544 -14.23 10.31 -32.89
C GLN A 544 -14.05 11.82 -32.68
N ALA A 545 -14.72 12.41 -31.69
CA ALA A 545 -14.70 13.85 -31.43
C ALA A 545 -13.56 14.25 -30.48
N GLN A 546 -12.61 15.04 -30.98
CA GLN A 546 -11.55 15.64 -30.16
C GLN A 546 -12.04 16.96 -29.53
N GLU A 547 -12.85 16.85 -28.49
CA GLU A 547 -13.31 17.99 -27.69
C GLU A 547 -13.15 17.76 -26.18
N VAL A 548 -12.88 18.85 -25.47
CA VAL A 548 -12.93 18.95 -24.02
C VAL A 548 -14.07 19.91 -23.68
N LEU A 549 -15.02 19.44 -22.88
CA LEU A 549 -16.21 20.20 -22.51
C LEU A 549 -16.58 19.98 -21.04
N GLY A 550 -17.41 20.85 -20.50
CA GLY A 550 -18.00 20.69 -19.18
C GLY A 550 -19.41 21.24 -19.08
N TYR A 551 -20.10 20.87 -18.02
CA TYR A 551 -21.42 21.35 -17.62
C TYR A 551 -21.31 21.93 -16.21
N THR A 552 -21.99 23.04 -15.94
CA THR A 552 -22.02 23.69 -14.61
C THR A 552 -23.40 24.28 -14.31
N ASP A 553 -23.77 24.22 -13.03
CA ASP A 553 -25.07 24.66 -12.47
C ASP A 553 -24.86 25.05 -10.99
N ALA A 554 -25.74 25.85 -10.41
CA ALA A 554 -25.71 26.25 -9.01
C ALA A 554 -27.11 26.43 -8.40
N ASP A 555 -27.54 25.45 -7.60
CA ASP A 555 -28.78 25.49 -6.81
C ASP A 555 -28.73 26.64 -5.78
N TRP A 556 -29.34 27.79 -6.13
CA TRP A 556 -29.30 29.03 -5.35
C TRP A 556 -30.13 28.91 -4.07
N SER A 557 -29.50 29.25 -2.94
CA SER A 557 -30.10 29.14 -1.60
C SER A 557 -30.55 27.72 -1.19
N GLY A 558 -30.09 26.67 -1.90
CA GLY A 558 -30.50 25.28 -1.67
C GLY A 558 -30.26 24.74 -0.26
N ASP A 559 -29.24 25.25 0.47
CA ASP A 559 -29.06 24.88 1.87
C ASP A 559 -29.92 25.75 2.81
N LYS A 560 -31.06 25.18 3.20
CA LYS A 560 -32.06 25.79 4.10
C LYS A 560 -31.55 26.11 5.52
N SER A 561 -30.28 25.81 5.84
CA SER A 561 -29.67 26.08 7.16
C SER A 561 -28.92 27.42 7.21
N ASP A 562 -28.32 27.87 6.10
CA ASP A 562 -27.54 29.11 6.04
C ASP A 562 -27.66 29.88 4.70
N GLY A 563 -28.60 29.49 3.83
CA GLY A 563 -28.91 30.18 2.58
C GLY A 563 -27.84 30.06 1.49
N LYS A 564 -26.84 29.19 1.65
CA LYS A 564 -25.74 29.06 0.68
C LYS A 564 -26.08 28.08 -0.43
N SER A 565 -25.72 28.47 -1.65
CA SER A 565 -25.93 27.68 -2.87
C SER A 565 -25.08 26.41 -2.90
N THR A 566 -25.50 25.40 -3.68
CA THR A 566 -24.66 24.24 -4.01
C THR A 566 -24.28 24.28 -5.48
N SER A 567 -22.99 24.42 -5.80
CA SER A 567 -22.49 24.39 -7.18
C SER A 567 -22.06 22.98 -7.60
N GLY A 568 -22.33 22.67 -8.85
CA GLY A 568 -22.05 21.39 -9.50
C GLY A 568 -21.25 21.58 -10.78
N TYR A 569 -20.34 20.65 -11.09
CA TYR A 569 -19.79 20.55 -12.45
C TYR A 569 -19.46 19.12 -12.85
N PHE A 570 -19.57 18.87 -14.15
CA PHE A 570 -19.03 17.69 -14.85
C PHE A 570 -18.04 18.15 -15.92
N THR A 571 -16.95 17.40 -16.15
CA THR A 571 -16.06 17.62 -17.31
C THR A 571 -15.80 16.32 -18.07
N TYR A 572 -15.66 16.47 -19.38
CA TYR A 572 -15.50 15.39 -20.35
C TYR A 572 -14.28 15.65 -21.24
N VAL A 573 -13.58 14.57 -21.57
CA VAL A 573 -12.47 14.54 -22.55
C VAL A 573 -12.82 13.51 -23.60
N GLU A 574 -12.87 13.93 -24.87
CA GLU A 574 -13.25 13.09 -26.02
C GLU A 574 -14.53 12.29 -25.76
N GLY A 575 -15.57 12.95 -25.21
CA GLY A 575 -16.87 12.33 -24.89
C GLY A 575 -16.88 11.36 -23.71
N ASN A 576 -15.79 11.22 -22.95
CA ASN A 576 -15.71 10.40 -21.73
C ASN A 576 -15.71 11.28 -20.49
N LEU A 577 -16.48 10.92 -19.45
CA LEU A 577 -16.53 11.69 -18.21
C LEU A 577 -15.24 11.49 -17.40
N VAL A 578 -14.55 12.58 -17.03
CA VAL A 578 -13.25 12.52 -16.35
C VAL A 578 -13.21 13.16 -14.96
N THR A 579 -13.92 14.27 -14.73
CA THR A 579 -13.99 14.89 -13.38
C THR A 579 -15.39 15.42 -13.09
N TRP A 580 -15.73 15.49 -11.80
CA TRP A 580 -17.02 16.00 -11.33
C TRP A 580 -16.92 16.52 -9.90
N ARG A 581 -17.85 17.39 -9.52
CA ARG A 581 -17.93 17.91 -8.15
C ARG A 581 -19.32 18.37 -7.78
N SER A 582 -19.75 18.04 -6.56
CA SER A 582 -20.86 18.71 -5.88
C SER A 582 -20.34 19.41 -4.63
N LYS A 583 -20.57 20.72 -4.47
CA LYS A 583 -20.01 21.48 -3.35
C LYS A 583 -20.86 22.68 -2.94
N LYS A 584 -21.19 22.76 -1.64
CA LYS A 584 -21.75 23.95 -1.01
C LYS A 584 -20.79 25.15 -1.12
N GLN A 585 -21.28 26.30 -1.55
CA GLN A 585 -20.50 27.54 -1.63
C GLN A 585 -20.07 28.02 -0.23
N LYS A 586 -18.95 28.75 -0.15
CA LYS A 586 -18.47 29.32 1.12
C LYS A 586 -19.31 30.52 1.59
N VAL A 587 -19.82 31.28 0.64
CA VAL A 587 -20.50 32.58 0.81
C VAL A 587 -21.97 32.43 0.36
N VAL A 588 -22.87 33.24 0.92
CA VAL A 588 -24.26 33.36 0.45
C VAL A 588 -24.26 34.21 -0.82
N ALA A 589 -24.80 33.67 -1.92
CA ALA A 589 -25.02 34.42 -3.16
C ALA A 589 -26.32 35.23 -3.07
N ARG A 590 -26.29 36.51 -3.48
CA ARG A 590 -27.45 37.42 -3.38
C ARG A 590 -28.43 37.27 -4.55
N SER A 591 -28.05 36.59 -5.62
CA SER A 591 -28.94 36.18 -6.71
C SER A 591 -28.54 34.83 -7.30
N SER A 592 -29.41 34.29 -8.16
CA SER A 592 -29.16 33.12 -9.00
C SER A 592 -27.92 33.28 -9.89
N GLU A 593 -27.74 34.44 -10.51
CA GLU A 593 -26.61 34.71 -11.43
C GLU A 593 -25.30 34.73 -10.65
N GLU A 594 -25.29 35.27 -9.42
CA GLU A 594 -24.12 35.27 -8.54
C GLU A 594 -23.74 33.86 -8.07
N ALA A 595 -24.73 32.97 -7.92
CA ALA A 595 -24.49 31.56 -7.61
C ALA A 595 -23.88 30.82 -8.81
N GLU A 596 -24.46 31.00 -9.99
CA GLU A 596 -24.01 30.41 -11.26
C GLU A 596 -22.60 30.84 -11.63
N TYR A 597 -22.31 32.14 -11.56
CA TYR A 597 -20.99 32.66 -11.94
C TYR A 597 -19.84 32.02 -11.14
N ARG A 598 -20.09 31.70 -9.86
CA ARG A 598 -19.13 30.98 -8.99
C ARG A 598 -19.03 29.49 -9.33
N GLY A 599 -20.12 28.86 -9.78
CA GLY A 599 -20.09 27.53 -10.38
C GLY A 599 -19.26 27.50 -11.67
N MET A 600 -19.47 28.48 -12.55
CA MET A 600 -18.75 28.65 -13.80
C MET A 600 -17.24 28.83 -13.56
N VAL A 601 -16.80 29.65 -12.60
CA VAL A 601 -15.37 29.79 -12.26
C VAL A 601 -14.74 28.44 -11.90
N HIS A 602 -15.42 27.62 -11.09
CA HIS A 602 -14.92 26.29 -10.75
C HIS A 602 -14.83 25.35 -11.97
N GLY A 603 -15.82 25.37 -12.87
CA GLY A 603 -15.77 24.63 -14.14
C GLY A 603 -14.64 25.10 -15.07
N VAL A 604 -14.43 26.42 -15.19
CA VAL A 604 -13.35 27.02 -16.00
C VAL A 604 -11.97 26.60 -15.46
N CYS A 605 -11.75 26.69 -14.14
CA CYS A 605 -10.49 26.25 -13.53
C CYS A 605 -10.18 24.77 -13.82
N GLU A 606 -11.20 23.90 -13.76
CA GLU A 606 -11.07 22.48 -14.04
C GLU A 606 -10.71 22.20 -15.51
N LEU A 607 -11.39 22.85 -16.45
CA LEU A 607 -11.08 22.73 -17.89
C LEU A 607 -9.67 23.22 -18.22
N ILE A 608 -9.20 24.32 -17.60
CA ILE A 608 -7.83 24.81 -17.75
C ILE A 608 -6.80 23.81 -17.21
N TRP A 609 -7.09 23.16 -16.08
CA TRP A 609 -6.23 22.13 -15.51
C TRP A 609 -6.13 20.89 -16.43
N ILE A 610 -7.26 20.44 -16.98
CA ILE A 610 -7.32 19.37 -17.99
C ILE A 610 -6.52 19.75 -19.25
N LYS A 611 -6.67 20.98 -19.77
CA LYS A 611 -5.91 21.45 -20.96
C LYS A 611 -4.40 21.47 -20.73
N ARG A 612 -3.93 21.73 -19.51
CA ARG A 612 -2.51 21.62 -19.14
C ARG A 612 -2.07 20.15 -19.19
N ILE A 613 -2.78 19.25 -18.51
CA ILE A 613 -2.46 17.81 -18.51
C ILE A 613 -2.44 17.22 -19.92
N LEU A 614 -3.43 17.53 -20.76
CA LEU A 614 -3.47 17.03 -22.14
C LEU A 614 -2.26 17.51 -22.97
N ARG A 615 -1.92 18.80 -22.87
CA ARG A 615 -0.71 19.35 -23.51
C ARG A 615 0.56 18.67 -22.99
N ASP A 616 0.66 18.46 -21.68
CA ASP A 616 1.84 17.86 -21.04
C ASP A 616 1.96 16.35 -21.36
N LEU A 617 0.86 15.71 -21.79
CA LEU A 617 0.81 14.37 -22.41
C LEU A 617 1.00 14.38 -23.95
N GLY A 618 1.33 15.53 -24.55
CA GLY A 618 1.53 15.68 -26.01
C GLY A 618 0.25 15.79 -26.84
N VAL A 619 -0.94 15.81 -26.21
CA VAL A 619 -2.23 15.94 -26.89
C VAL A 619 -2.52 17.43 -27.16
N SER A 620 -2.42 17.83 -28.42
CA SER A 620 -2.77 19.19 -28.85
C SER A 620 -4.29 19.43 -28.77
N GLN A 621 -4.67 20.63 -28.34
CA GLN A 621 -6.07 21.05 -28.18
C GLN A 621 -6.26 22.42 -28.84
N SER A 622 -6.46 22.40 -30.16
CA SER A 622 -6.68 23.56 -31.02
C SER A 622 -8.02 24.27 -30.76
N ASN A 623 -9.04 23.50 -30.38
CA ASN A 623 -10.38 24.01 -30.14
C ASN A 623 -10.50 24.78 -28.81
N SER A 624 -11.47 25.70 -28.78
CA SER A 624 -11.92 26.35 -27.54
C SER A 624 -12.79 25.37 -26.73
N MET A 625 -12.58 25.31 -25.42
CA MET A 625 -13.29 24.36 -24.54
C MET A 625 -14.68 24.89 -24.20
N LYS A 626 -15.71 24.06 -24.32
CA LYS A 626 -17.11 24.46 -24.08
C LYS A 626 -17.47 24.25 -22.62
N LEU A 627 -17.96 25.28 -21.92
CA LEU A 627 -18.58 25.12 -20.60
C LEU A 627 -20.05 25.52 -20.69
N TYR A 628 -20.93 24.51 -20.68
CA TYR A 628 -22.37 24.68 -20.77
C TYR A 628 -22.97 25.13 -19.44
N CYS A 629 -23.85 26.13 -19.49
CA CYS A 629 -24.66 26.65 -18.38
C CYS A 629 -26.06 27.00 -18.92
N ASP A 630 -27.11 26.77 -18.13
CA ASP A 630 -28.51 27.03 -18.50
C ASP A 630 -29.07 28.33 -17.90
N ASN A 631 -28.28 29.10 -17.16
CA ASN A 631 -28.61 30.47 -16.81
C ASN A 631 -28.21 31.44 -17.93
N GLU A 632 -29.18 31.77 -18.79
CA GLU A 632 -28.98 32.67 -19.92
C GLU A 632 -28.49 34.08 -19.50
N ALA A 633 -28.88 34.57 -18.32
CA ALA A 633 -28.42 35.86 -17.80
C ALA A 633 -26.94 35.82 -17.39
N ALA A 634 -26.48 34.75 -16.72
CA ALA A 634 -25.08 34.56 -16.40
C ALA A 634 -24.21 34.43 -17.67
N VAL A 635 -24.68 33.69 -18.67
CA VAL A 635 -24.04 33.57 -19.99
C VAL A 635 -23.98 34.93 -20.71
N LYS A 636 -25.06 35.72 -20.71
CA LYS A 636 -25.08 37.08 -21.27
C LYS A 636 -24.13 38.03 -20.54
N ILE A 637 -24.08 37.99 -19.21
CA ILE A 637 -23.18 38.83 -18.38
C ILE A 637 -21.70 38.45 -18.59
N ALA A 638 -21.38 37.18 -18.84
CA ALA A 638 -20.02 36.75 -19.13
C ALA A 638 -19.52 37.21 -20.52
N ASN A 639 -20.41 37.27 -21.51
CA ASN A 639 -20.08 37.69 -22.88
C ASN A 639 -20.21 39.21 -23.12
N ASN A 640 -20.89 39.96 -22.25
CA ASN A 640 -21.09 41.41 -22.42
C ASN A 640 -19.87 42.24 -21.96
N PRO A 641 -19.24 43.05 -22.83
CA PRO A 641 -18.07 43.87 -22.47
C PRO A 641 -18.37 44.96 -21.44
N VAL A 642 -19.62 45.48 -21.37
CA VAL A 642 -20.02 46.59 -20.49
C VAL A 642 -20.05 46.13 -19.02
N GLN A 643 -19.65 47.00 -18.09
CA GLN A 643 -19.81 46.79 -16.64
C GLN A 643 -21.16 47.32 -16.14
N HIS A 644 -21.78 46.62 -15.19
CA HIS A 644 -22.91 47.11 -14.40
C HIS A 644 -22.48 47.23 -12.93
N ASP A 645 -22.78 48.36 -12.27
CA ASP A 645 -22.40 48.62 -10.87
C ASP A 645 -22.88 47.58 -9.84
N ARG A 646 -23.87 46.75 -10.21
CA ARG A 646 -24.54 45.79 -9.31
C ARG A 646 -23.73 44.52 -9.01
N THR A 647 -22.61 44.25 -9.70
CA THR A 647 -21.91 42.94 -9.63
C THR A 647 -20.56 42.94 -8.89
N LYS A 648 -20.26 43.96 -8.06
CA LYS A 648 -18.95 44.13 -7.37
C LYS A 648 -18.53 42.95 -6.48
N HIS A 649 -19.47 42.10 -6.03
CA HIS A 649 -19.18 40.91 -5.19
C HIS A 649 -18.78 39.64 -5.97
N VAL A 650 -18.72 39.70 -7.30
CA VAL A 650 -18.18 38.65 -8.20
C VAL A 650 -17.27 39.26 -9.28
N GLU A 651 -16.66 40.43 -9.00
CA GLU A 651 -15.87 41.17 -9.99
C GLU A 651 -14.60 40.42 -10.41
N LEU A 652 -13.85 39.85 -9.47
CA LEU A 652 -12.69 38.99 -9.75
C LEU A 652 -13.09 37.73 -10.53
N ASP A 653 -14.20 37.09 -10.15
CA ASP A 653 -14.76 35.93 -10.83
C ASP A 653 -15.11 36.27 -12.31
N ARG A 654 -15.72 37.44 -12.54
CA ARG A 654 -16.03 37.98 -13.88
C ARG A 654 -14.78 38.27 -14.69
N HIS A 655 -13.79 38.95 -14.12
CA HIS A 655 -12.52 39.21 -14.82
C HIS A 655 -11.78 37.93 -15.19
N PHE A 656 -11.77 36.92 -14.32
CA PHE A 656 -11.16 35.62 -14.61
C PHE A 656 -11.81 34.89 -15.79
N ILE A 657 -13.15 34.80 -15.81
CA ILE A 657 -13.85 34.17 -16.95
C ILE A 657 -13.67 34.99 -18.23
N LYS A 658 -13.72 36.32 -18.14
CA LYS A 658 -13.56 37.23 -19.29
C LYS A 658 -12.19 37.09 -19.95
N ASP A 659 -11.10 37.08 -19.17
CA ASP A 659 -9.74 36.86 -19.65
C ASP A 659 -9.61 35.55 -20.46
N HIS A 660 -10.27 34.48 -19.98
CA HIS A 660 -10.26 33.18 -20.64
C HIS A 660 -11.14 33.11 -21.91
N LEU A 661 -12.21 33.92 -21.99
CA LEU A 661 -13.03 34.11 -23.20
C LEU A 661 -12.27 34.93 -24.26
N GLU A 662 -11.66 36.06 -23.88
CA GLU A 662 -10.94 36.94 -24.80
C GLU A 662 -9.72 36.24 -25.42
N LYS A 663 -9.03 35.39 -24.64
CA LYS A 663 -7.97 34.48 -25.12
C LYS A 663 -8.49 33.29 -25.94
N LYS A 664 -9.80 33.21 -26.22
CA LYS A 664 -10.49 32.11 -26.92
C LYS A 664 -10.19 30.72 -26.33
N SER A 665 -9.81 30.66 -25.05
CA SER A 665 -9.40 29.42 -24.38
C SER A 665 -10.59 28.60 -23.88
N ILE A 666 -11.71 29.27 -23.60
CA ILE A 666 -13.02 28.71 -23.31
C ILE A 666 -14.11 29.37 -24.17
N SER A 667 -15.29 28.77 -24.17
CA SER A 667 -16.53 29.32 -24.72
C SER A 667 -17.69 28.93 -23.80
N LEU A 668 -18.73 29.77 -23.74
CA LEU A 668 -19.89 29.60 -22.84
C LEU A 668 -21.19 29.45 -23.64
N PRO A 669 -21.42 28.29 -24.29
CA PRO A 669 -22.71 27.98 -24.90
C PRO A 669 -23.81 27.81 -23.84
N PHE A 670 -25.00 28.33 -24.14
CA PHE A 670 -26.21 28.01 -23.39
C PHE A 670 -26.62 26.55 -23.60
N VAL A 671 -27.18 25.90 -22.56
CA VAL A 671 -27.84 24.59 -22.66
C VAL A 671 -29.26 24.69 -22.09
N ASN A 672 -30.19 23.87 -22.57
CA ASN A 672 -31.52 23.78 -21.94
C ASN A 672 -31.43 23.00 -20.62
N SER A 673 -32.17 23.39 -19.58
CA SER A 673 -32.15 22.68 -18.28
C SER A 673 -32.55 21.20 -18.36
N LYS A 674 -33.26 20.75 -19.42
CA LYS A 674 -33.52 19.31 -19.68
C LYS A 674 -32.27 18.52 -20.09
N ASP A 675 -31.26 19.21 -20.59
CA ASP A 675 -29.98 18.66 -21.05
C ASP A 675 -28.80 19.07 -20.16
N GLN A 676 -29.02 19.96 -19.19
CA GLN A 676 -28.09 20.32 -18.13
C GLN A 676 -27.74 19.08 -17.28
N LEU A 677 -26.50 18.61 -17.38
CA LEU A 677 -26.05 17.44 -16.61
C LEU A 677 -25.69 17.80 -15.16
N ALA A 678 -25.25 19.03 -14.90
CA ALA A 678 -24.79 19.44 -13.57
C ALA A 678 -25.92 19.52 -12.52
N ASP A 679 -27.18 19.55 -12.94
CA ASP A 679 -28.40 19.47 -12.12
C ASP A 679 -28.32 18.41 -11.00
N MET A 680 -27.86 17.20 -11.34
CA MET A 680 -27.79 16.09 -10.38
C MET A 680 -26.63 16.22 -9.36
N LEU A 681 -25.80 17.26 -9.48
CA LEU A 681 -24.73 17.61 -8.55
C LEU A 681 -25.11 18.77 -7.64
N THR A 682 -26.21 19.48 -7.90
CA THR A 682 -26.62 20.68 -7.14
C THR A 682 -27.90 20.47 -6.35
N LYS A 683 -28.86 19.71 -6.91
CA LYS A 683 -30.22 19.54 -6.41
C LYS A 683 -30.71 18.10 -6.58
N ALA A 684 -31.70 17.72 -5.77
CA ALA A 684 -32.33 16.41 -5.86
C ALA A 684 -33.31 16.34 -7.03
N VAL A 685 -32.89 15.76 -8.16
CA VAL A 685 -33.73 15.60 -9.37
C VAL A 685 -34.68 14.39 -9.29
N CYS A 686 -35.80 14.45 -10.00
CA CYS A 686 -36.77 13.35 -10.06
C CYS A 686 -36.23 12.13 -10.83
N GLY A 687 -36.76 10.94 -10.53
CA GLY A 687 -36.24 9.67 -11.04
C GLY A 687 -36.12 9.57 -12.57
N ARG A 688 -37.08 10.13 -13.33
CA ARG A 688 -37.04 10.12 -14.81
C ARG A 688 -35.85 10.94 -15.34
N VAL A 689 -35.61 12.13 -14.79
CA VAL A 689 -34.46 12.98 -15.15
C VAL A 689 -33.16 12.31 -14.70
N PHE A 690 -33.12 11.78 -13.47
CA PHE A 690 -31.95 11.09 -12.92
C PHE A 690 -31.46 9.95 -13.83
N GLN A 691 -32.34 9.02 -14.22
CA GLN A 691 -31.99 7.89 -15.09
C GLN A 691 -31.60 8.36 -16.50
N SER A 692 -32.25 9.39 -17.04
CA SER A 692 -31.88 10.00 -18.32
C SER A 692 -30.45 10.56 -18.30
N SER A 693 -30.05 11.20 -17.20
CA SER A 693 -28.69 11.72 -17.03
C SER A 693 -27.64 10.60 -16.87
N LEU A 694 -27.93 9.47 -16.20
CA LEU A 694 -26.98 8.36 -16.05
C LEU A 694 -26.46 7.84 -17.41
N ASN A 695 -27.32 7.76 -18.41
CA ASN A 695 -26.96 7.34 -19.76
C ASN A 695 -25.98 8.35 -20.43
N LYS A 696 -26.16 9.65 -20.18
CA LYS A 696 -25.27 10.73 -20.66
C LYS A 696 -23.97 10.85 -19.86
N LEU A 697 -23.92 10.34 -18.62
CA LEU A 697 -22.68 10.23 -17.83
C LEU A 697 -21.73 9.11 -18.30
N GLY A 698 -22.20 8.18 -19.15
CA GLY A 698 -21.46 6.97 -19.49
C GLY A 698 -21.41 5.94 -18.36
N MET A 699 -22.45 5.89 -17.51
CA MET A 699 -22.54 4.93 -16.41
C MET A 699 -23.13 3.59 -16.87
N LEU A 700 -22.37 2.50 -16.70
CA LEU A 700 -22.73 1.16 -17.19
C LEU A 700 -22.45 0.09 -16.13
N ASP A 701 -23.32 -0.94 -16.05
CA ASP A 701 -23.14 -2.10 -15.16
C ASP A 701 -22.81 -3.36 -16.00
N ILE A 702 -21.52 -3.74 -16.01
CA ILE A 702 -21.02 -4.92 -16.75
C ILE A 702 -21.46 -6.27 -16.13
N HIS A 703 -22.22 -6.24 -15.04
CA HIS A 703 -22.71 -7.42 -14.32
C HIS A 703 -24.24 -7.54 -14.34
N SER A 704 -24.94 -6.66 -15.05
CA SER A 704 -26.34 -6.89 -15.41
C SER A 704 -26.45 -8.11 -16.35
N PRO A 705 -27.51 -8.92 -16.24
CA PRO A 705 -27.97 -9.72 -17.37
C PRO A 705 -28.20 -8.83 -18.60
N ALA A 706 -28.02 -9.41 -19.78
CA ALA A 706 -28.31 -8.79 -21.08
C ALA A 706 -29.78 -8.95 -21.46
#